data_AF-A0A7C1KDF6-F1
#
_entry.id   AF-A0A7C1KDF6-F1
#
_cell.length_a   1.000
_cell.length_b   1.000
_cell.length_c   1.000
_cell.angle_alpha   90.00
_cell.angle_beta   90.00
_cell.angle_gamma   90.00
#
_symmetry.space_group_name_H-M   'P 1'
#
loop_
_entity.id
_entity.type
_entity.pdbx_description
1 polymer ?
#
loop_
_entity_poly.entity_id
_entity_poly.type
_entity_poly.pdbx_seq_one_letter_code
_entity_poly.pdbx_strand_id
1 'polypeptide(L)'
;MMQNPTALVLDTLETLIAPGERSRLSPYVETAQFEVLFGEAPAAGDRVREGRRILKRHAERVKDIARHWYMFCRLGKQFAGSDYEDEEFLNAYLTYYFSVNVAKVQLMLLELARQSKLPGTLRVVDIGVGTGVTAIALLDFLVLWELACDLWSEPFPVTEVQFVGLDCSQRVLAYARRVVQAFASALRARLEAAKPDAPVADAVARVHAWAERLAAPDAWRQHDLADGPAELPFAPNLIVAGNVLTELKRDDRAIRTFNQMLHDLPEGALVIVIEPGDEKKSQTLMAWRRALLADRSGLMSLGPCGQEFGRALPATCDGCWNARRENFHRSALYKAFQEAVRQREAEETWPYGRGSAPGKRFDDFENELLSWSYLLLQRVAVAPSNGSVAQGVDEFAETTADQRHLLRRVGRYGREPDWRLVVCPAPHDAVQLEVHGRSGFYPPPLRHGEQFIIERPEIARDGRGHVTLSPRPGGETRIAALTPRQPNRAFLPRYDGRVRRAVDEIAHRLFGFAAMRPFQHRILERVLTGQNILAIAATGSGKSECYILPAMLLPGVTLVVSPLKSLMADQYDQRIQERYGLDGLTTYINGDVPFGDREARLKRVELGFFKLVYFTPEQLQRRWIRDILRRADAAVGIRYLALDEAHCISQWGHDFRPAYLNLVRRLREHGIEPRVIALTATASPPVRADVCLELGLENRPI
;
A
#
# COMPACT_ATOMS: atom_id res chain seq x y z
N MET A 1 -23.49 -6.95 -16.58
CA MET A 1 -23.07 -7.95 -15.57
C MET A 1 -23.03 -7.24 -14.21
N MET A 2 -23.77 -7.73 -13.22
CA MET A 2 -23.55 -7.33 -11.83
C MET A 2 -22.10 -7.66 -11.46
N GLN A 3 -21.39 -6.68 -10.92
CA GLN A 3 -19.96 -6.79 -10.63
C GLN A 3 -19.74 -7.56 -9.33
N ASN A 4 -18.62 -8.29 -9.24
CA ASN A 4 -18.25 -9.06 -8.06
C ASN A 4 -17.95 -8.11 -6.87
N PRO A 5 -18.79 -8.07 -5.83
CA PRO A 5 -18.60 -7.18 -4.67
C PRO A 5 -17.30 -7.46 -3.91
N THR A 6 -16.84 -8.71 -3.88
CA THR A 6 -15.56 -9.08 -3.25
C THR A 6 -14.38 -8.38 -3.93
N ALA A 7 -14.40 -8.24 -5.26
CA ALA A 7 -13.34 -7.53 -5.97
C ALA A 7 -13.29 -6.04 -5.60
N LEU A 8 -14.47 -5.43 -5.38
CA LEU A 8 -14.60 -4.04 -4.95
C LEU A 8 -14.05 -3.81 -3.54
N VAL A 9 -14.36 -4.71 -2.60
CA VAL A 9 -13.77 -4.71 -1.25
C VAL A 9 -12.25 -4.74 -1.32
N LEU A 10 -11.68 -5.64 -2.13
CA LEU A 10 -10.23 -5.82 -2.27
C LEU A 10 -9.53 -4.62 -2.94
N ASP A 11 -10.15 -3.99 -3.93
CA ASP A 11 -9.63 -2.78 -4.57
C ASP A 11 -9.66 -1.56 -3.64
N THR A 12 -10.73 -1.42 -2.83
CA THR A 12 -10.80 -0.41 -1.77
C THR A 12 -9.71 -0.64 -0.72
N LEU A 13 -9.53 -1.88 -0.27
CA LEU A 13 -8.48 -2.25 0.68
C LEU A 13 -7.07 -1.89 0.18
N GLU A 14 -6.75 -2.25 -1.07
CA GLU A 14 -5.45 -1.92 -1.67
C GLU A 14 -5.18 -0.42 -1.67
N THR A 15 -6.19 0.36 -2.07
CA THR A 15 -6.07 1.83 -2.15
C THR A 15 -5.84 2.43 -0.76
N LEU A 16 -6.42 1.85 0.29
CA LEU A 16 -6.30 2.35 1.66
C LEU A 16 -5.00 1.90 2.36
N ILE A 17 -4.48 0.70 2.08
CA ILE A 17 -3.23 0.18 2.67
C ILE A 17 -2.00 0.80 2.02
N ALA A 18 -1.98 0.83 0.68
CA ALA A 18 -0.82 1.24 -0.10
C ALA A 18 -1.17 2.25 -1.21
N PRO A 19 -1.67 3.45 -0.88
CA PRO A 19 -2.06 4.45 -1.85
C PRO A 19 -0.91 4.84 -2.80
N GLY A 20 -1.01 4.41 -4.06
CA GLY A 20 -0.02 4.71 -5.10
C GLY A 20 1.30 3.96 -4.88
N GLU A 21 1.21 2.68 -4.48
CA GLU A 21 2.35 1.83 -4.12
C GLU A 21 3.16 2.38 -2.94
N ARG A 22 2.50 3.20 -2.10
CA ARG A 22 3.09 3.75 -0.88
C ARG A 22 2.35 3.27 0.33
N SER A 23 3.01 2.40 1.06
CA SER A 23 2.53 1.87 2.32
C SER A 23 2.29 2.99 3.33
N ARG A 24 1.17 2.95 4.05
CA ARG A 24 0.79 3.96 5.04
C ARG A 24 0.41 3.32 6.37
N LEU A 25 0.88 3.91 7.47
CA LEU A 25 0.44 3.51 8.81
C LEU A 25 -0.91 4.14 9.16
N SER A 26 -1.72 3.37 9.87
CA SER A 26 -2.95 3.91 10.45
C SER A 26 -2.66 4.80 11.65
N PRO A 27 -3.59 5.70 12.01
CA PRO A 27 -3.52 6.47 13.25
C PRO A 27 -3.37 5.61 14.50
N TYR A 28 -3.93 4.40 14.55
CA TYR A 28 -3.82 3.50 15.69
C TYR A 28 -2.39 2.96 15.85
N VAL A 29 -1.81 2.55 14.73
CA VAL A 29 -0.43 2.07 14.65
C VAL A 29 0.53 3.19 15.03
N GLU A 30 0.35 4.39 14.48
CA GLU A 30 1.15 5.56 14.83
C GLU A 30 0.97 5.95 16.31
N THR A 31 -0.25 5.93 16.85
CA THR A 31 -0.50 6.20 18.27
C THR A 31 0.23 5.20 19.18
N ALA A 32 0.16 3.90 18.87
CA ALA A 32 0.87 2.88 19.62
C ALA A 32 2.39 3.10 19.59
N GLN A 33 2.94 3.45 18.42
CA GLN A 33 4.36 3.74 18.26
C GLN A 33 4.80 4.95 19.09
N PHE A 34 4.02 6.04 19.06
CA PHE A 34 4.30 7.24 19.85
C PHE A 34 4.21 6.98 21.36
N GLU A 35 3.19 6.25 21.81
CA GLU A 35 3.00 5.89 23.21
C GLU A 35 4.18 5.09 23.75
N VAL A 36 4.63 4.06 23.01
CA VAL A 36 5.76 3.22 23.44
C VAL A 36 7.09 3.97 23.46
N LEU A 37 7.31 4.88 22.50
CA LEU A 37 8.59 5.60 22.38
C LEU A 37 8.70 6.85 23.26
N PHE A 38 7.58 7.52 23.53
CA PHE A 38 7.55 8.85 24.13
C PHE A 38 6.61 8.98 25.35
N GLY A 39 5.77 7.97 25.62
CA GLY A 39 4.77 8.00 26.70
C GLY A 39 3.60 8.97 26.46
N GLU A 40 3.43 9.43 25.21
CA GLU A 40 2.31 10.26 24.80
C GLU A 40 2.01 10.10 23.31
N ALA A 41 0.77 10.36 22.90
CA ALA A 41 0.31 10.16 21.53
C ALA A 41 -0.35 11.41 20.89
N PRO A 42 -0.31 11.54 19.54
CA PRO A 42 -0.95 12.65 18.85
C PRO A 42 -2.47 12.65 19.04
N ALA A 43 -3.03 13.79 19.43
CA ALA A 43 -4.48 13.99 19.54
C ALA A 43 -5.18 13.95 18.17
N ALA A 44 -6.39 13.38 18.10
CA ALA A 44 -7.11 13.16 16.84
C ALA A 44 -7.39 14.46 16.04
N GLY A 45 -7.70 15.59 16.68
CA GLY A 45 -8.14 16.80 15.97
C GLY A 45 -7.16 17.38 14.94
N ASP A 46 -5.86 17.28 15.20
CA ASP A 46 -4.80 17.72 14.26
C ASP A 46 -3.51 16.91 14.50
N ARG A 47 -3.60 15.61 14.17
CA ARG A 47 -2.54 14.63 14.43
C ARG A 47 -1.17 15.03 13.88
N VAL A 48 -1.13 15.60 12.67
CA VAL A 48 0.14 15.98 12.03
C VAL A 48 0.83 17.07 12.83
N ARG A 49 0.10 18.12 13.22
CA ARG A 49 0.65 19.22 14.03
C ARG A 49 1.01 18.75 15.44
N GLU A 50 0.17 17.94 16.07
CA GLU A 50 0.43 17.45 17.42
C GLU A 50 1.61 16.47 17.46
N GLY A 51 1.71 15.57 16.49
CA GLY A 51 2.88 14.70 16.33
C GLY A 51 4.17 15.51 16.19
N ARG A 52 4.18 16.58 15.38
CA ARG A 52 5.33 17.50 15.28
C ARG A 52 5.67 18.16 16.63
N ARG A 53 4.67 18.51 17.45
CA ARG A 53 4.90 19.08 18.79
C ARG A 53 5.51 18.07 19.75
N ILE A 54 4.99 16.84 19.77
CA ILE A 54 5.56 15.73 20.56
C ILE A 54 7.02 15.52 20.17
N LEU A 55 7.31 15.38 18.86
CA LEU A 55 8.69 15.18 18.37
C LEU A 55 9.62 16.34 18.73
N LYS A 56 9.11 17.58 18.78
CA LYS A 56 9.89 18.74 19.21
C LYS A 56 10.19 18.70 20.71
N ARG A 57 9.24 18.27 21.55
CA ARG A 57 9.48 18.07 23.00
C ARG A 57 10.48 16.95 23.26
N HIS A 58 10.42 15.88 22.47
CA HIS A 58 11.26 14.68 22.60
C HIS A 58 12.44 14.67 21.61
N ALA A 59 12.94 15.84 21.21
CA ALA A 59 13.98 15.93 20.18
C ALA A 59 15.27 15.17 20.56
N GLU A 60 15.68 15.22 21.84
CA GLU A 60 16.86 14.47 22.31
C GLU A 60 16.61 12.96 22.29
N ARG A 61 15.41 12.50 22.65
CA ARG A 61 15.05 11.08 22.54
C ARG A 61 15.11 10.60 21.08
N VAL A 62 14.63 11.39 20.13
CA VAL A 62 14.73 11.07 18.70
C VAL A 62 16.20 10.98 18.26
N LYS A 63 17.08 11.88 18.74
CA LYS A 63 18.51 11.84 18.47
C LYS A 63 19.19 10.60 19.08
N ASP A 64 18.78 10.17 20.27
CA ASP A 64 19.33 8.97 20.91
C ASP A 64 18.89 7.70 20.18
N ILE A 65 17.61 7.60 19.78
CA ILE A 65 17.11 6.50 18.93
C ILE A 65 17.89 6.47 17.61
N ALA A 66 18.07 7.63 16.97
CA ALA A 66 18.87 7.77 15.75
C ALA A 66 20.33 7.36 15.95
N ARG A 67 20.94 7.65 17.11
CA ARG A 67 22.31 7.23 17.44
C ARG A 67 22.42 5.71 17.54
N HIS A 68 21.49 5.04 18.22
CA HIS A 68 21.49 3.57 18.32
C HIS A 68 21.33 2.92 16.95
N TRP A 69 20.44 3.46 16.12
CA TRP A 69 20.31 3.03 14.72
C TRP A 69 21.58 3.25 13.90
N TYR A 70 22.19 4.43 14.01
CA TYR A 70 23.43 4.77 13.31
C TYR A 70 24.58 3.83 13.69
N MET A 71 24.75 3.58 15.00
CA MET A 71 25.75 2.63 15.50
C MET A 71 25.52 1.21 15.00
N PHE A 72 24.26 0.77 14.93
CA PHE A 72 23.88 -0.51 14.34
C PHE A 72 24.33 -0.61 12.87
N CYS A 73 24.01 0.40 12.03
CA CYS A 73 24.44 0.42 10.64
C CYS A 73 25.97 0.50 10.48
N ARG A 74 26.65 1.30 11.32
CA ARG A 74 28.11 1.52 11.29
C ARG A 74 28.92 0.26 11.58
N LEU A 75 28.44 -0.59 12.49
CA LEU A 75 29.16 -1.80 12.87
C LEU A 75 29.01 -2.95 11.85
N GLY A 76 28.26 -2.74 10.76
CA GLY A 76 28.11 -3.73 9.68
C GLY A 76 27.52 -5.06 10.15
N LYS A 77 26.90 -5.10 11.33
CA LYS A 77 26.42 -6.32 11.94
C LYS A 77 25.07 -6.71 11.35
N GLN A 78 25.03 -7.93 10.80
CA GLN A 78 23.79 -8.70 10.83
C GLN A 78 23.36 -8.85 12.30
N PHE A 79 22.09 -8.65 12.60
CA PHE A 79 21.49 -8.84 13.93
C PHE A 79 22.15 -10.02 14.66
N ALA A 80 22.81 -9.77 15.79
CA ALA A 80 23.11 -10.83 16.73
C ALA A 80 21.88 -11.01 17.62
N GLY A 81 21.52 -12.25 17.97
CA GLY A 81 20.38 -12.50 18.86
C GLY A 81 20.44 -11.71 20.18
N SER A 82 21.65 -11.42 20.68
CA SER A 82 21.88 -10.60 21.87
C SER A 82 21.48 -9.13 21.73
N ASP A 83 21.44 -8.57 20.52
CA ASP A 83 21.08 -7.16 20.32
C ASP A 83 19.61 -6.89 20.69
N TYR A 84 18.76 -7.90 20.57
CA TYR A 84 17.34 -7.84 20.95
C TYR A 84 17.11 -7.80 22.48
N GLU A 85 18.17 -7.99 23.29
CA GLU A 85 18.10 -7.78 24.74
C GLU A 85 18.27 -6.31 25.16
N ASP A 86 18.67 -5.43 24.24
CA ASP A 86 18.78 -4.00 24.49
C ASP A 86 17.46 -3.29 24.12
N GLU A 87 16.87 -2.59 25.09
CA GLU A 87 15.63 -1.86 24.87
C GLU A 87 15.81 -0.61 24.00
N GLU A 88 16.98 0.04 24.03
CA GLU A 88 17.27 1.14 23.12
C GLU A 88 17.37 0.67 21.68
N PHE A 89 17.92 -0.52 21.49
CA PHE A 89 17.89 -1.20 20.21
C PHE A 89 16.45 -1.52 19.77
N LEU A 90 15.62 -2.11 20.64
CA LEU A 90 14.21 -2.37 20.32
C LEU A 90 13.43 -1.07 20.01
N ASN A 91 13.76 0.06 20.64
CA ASN A 91 13.18 1.36 20.33
C ASN A 91 13.60 1.89 18.96
N ALA A 92 14.88 1.73 18.58
CA ALA A 92 15.34 2.01 17.22
C ALA A 92 14.66 1.09 16.19
N TYR A 93 14.54 -0.20 16.52
CA TYR A 93 13.85 -1.18 15.70
C TYR A 93 12.37 -0.83 15.54
N LEU A 94 11.67 -0.45 16.61
CA LEU A 94 10.28 0.01 16.57
C LEU A 94 10.14 1.31 15.77
N THR A 95 11.05 2.27 15.89
CA THR A 95 10.97 3.52 15.12
C THR A 95 11.08 3.27 13.62
N TYR A 96 12.01 2.40 13.24
CA TYR A 96 12.31 2.12 11.84
C TYR A 96 11.42 1.01 11.25
N TYR A 97 11.53 -0.22 11.76
CA TYR A 97 10.91 -1.41 11.19
C TYR A 97 9.42 -1.50 11.41
N PHE A 98 8.86 -0.94 12.49
CA PHE A 98 7.41 -0.97 12.70
C PHE A 98 6.67 -0.31 11.54
N SER A 99 7.20 0.83 11.09
CA SER A 99 6.67 1.60 9.97
C SER A 99 6.63 0.80 8.67
N VAL A 100 7.61 -0.05 8.46
CA VAL A 100 7.81 -0.77 7.20
C VAL A 100 7.18 -2.17 7.26
N ASN A 101 7.42 -2.92 8.32
CA ASN A 101 7.00 -4.31 8.47
C ASN A 101 5.48 -4.44 8.67
N VAL A 102 4.81 -3.46 9.28
CA VAL A 102 3.33 -3.48 9.37
C VAL A 102 2.75 -3.59 7.96
N ALA A 103 3.17 -2.69 7.07
CA ALA A 103 2.65 -2.68 5.71
C ALA A 103 3.05 -3.91 4.90
N LYS A 104 4.26 -4.44 5.09
CA LYS A 104 4.69 -5.70 4.46
C LYS A 104 3.70 -6.83 4.77
N VAL A 105 3.42 -7.04 6.06
CA VAL A 105 2.46 -8.06 6.52
C VAL A 105 1.06 -7.80 5.95
N GLN A 106 0.57 -6.56 6.00
CA GLN A 106 -0.74 -6.19 5.43
C GLN A 106 -0.85 -6.46 3.93
N LEU A 107 0.22 -6.25 3.16
CA LEU A 107 0.26 -6.53 1.73
C LEU A 107 0.18 -8.04 1.43
N MET A 108 0.77 -8.89 2.27
CA MET A 108 0.63 -10.34 2.14
C MET A 108 -0.75 -10.84 2.56
N LEU A 109 -1.32 -10.27 3.63
CA LEU A 109 -2.70 -10.55 4.02
C LEU A 109 -3.68 -10.15 2.92
N LEU A 110 -3.45 -9.00 2.27
CA LEU A 110 -4.23 -8.55 1.12
C LEU A 110 -4.11 -9.54 -0.06
N GLU A 111 -2.91 -10.07 -0.32
CA GLU A 111 -2.71 -11.08 -1.37
C GLU A 111 -3.45 -12.39 -1.06
N LEU A 112 -3.38 -12.86 0.19
CA LEU A 112 -4.13 -14.04 0.63
C LEU A 112 -5.65 -13.82 0.59
N ALA A 113 -6.11 -12.61 0.94
CA ALA A 113 -7.52 -12.22 0.83
C ALA A 113 -7.99 -12.24 -0.63
N ARG A 114 -7.18 -11.74 -1.58
CA ARG A 114 -7.50 -11.79 -3.02
C ARG A 114 -7.65 -13.19 -3.55
N GLN A 115 -6.80 -14.10 -3.07
CA GLN A 115 -6.86 -15.51 -3.43
C GLN A 115 -7.97 -16.26 -2.67
N SER A 116 -8.77 -15.57 -1.85
CA SER A 116 -9.82 -16.14 -0.99
C SER A 116 -9.30 -17.27 -0.08
N LYS A 117 -8.09 -17.10 0.45
CA LYS A 117 -7.38 -18.11 1.25
C LYS A 117 -7.50 -17.92 2.76
N LEU A 118 -7.77 -16.71 3.23
CA LEU A 118 -7.86 -16.44 4.67
C LEU A 118 -9.10 -17.11 5.29
N PRO A 119 -8.94 -17.94 6.34
CA PRO A 119 -10.05 -18.62 6.99
C PRO A 119 -10.83 -17.69 7.92
N GLY A 120 -12.08 -18.04 8.23
CA GLY A 120 -12.94 -17.23 9.11
C GLY A 120 -12.48 -17.23 10.57
N THR A 121 -11.91 -18.33 11.07
CA THR A 121 -11.21 -18.35 12.36
C THR A 121 -9.72 -18.35 12.11
N LEU A 122 -9.03 -17.27 12.48
CA LEU A 122 -7.59 -17.12 12.33
C LEU A 122 -6.89 -17.69 13.57
N ARG A 123 -6.08 -18.72 13.38
CA ARG A 123 -5.27 -19.39 14.41
C ARG A 123 -3.82 -19.17 14.08
N VAL A 124 -3.31 -18.04 14.55
CA VAL A 124 -2.06 -17.43 14.12
C VAL A 124 -0.93 -17.81 15.06
N VAL A 125 0.18 -18.29 14.51
CA VAL A 125 1.44 -18.43 15.23
C VAL A 125 2.45 -17.48 14.60
N ASP A 126 2.95 -16.54 15.38
CA ASP A 126 3.99 -15.59 15.00
C ASP A 126 5.33 -16.06 15.58
N ILE A 127 6.30 -16.36 14.72
CA ILE A 127 7.62 -16.89 15.10
C ILE A 127 8.66 -15.80 14.86
N GLY A 128 9.43 -15.48 15.90
CA GLY A 128 10.36 -14.35 15.88
C GLY A 128 9.59 -13.03 15.94
N VAL A 129 8.86 -12.83 17.04
CA VAL A 129 7.86 -11.74 17.16
C VAL A 129 8.48 -10.35 17.07
N GLY A 130 9.77 -10.21 17.41
CA GLY A 130 10.48 -8.93 17.42
C GLY A 130 9.72 -7.87 18.23
N THR A 131 9.38 -6.74 17.61
CA THR A 131 8.63 -5.68 18.28
C THR A 131 7.11 -5.85 18.27
N GLY A 132 6.60 -7.04 17.93
CA GLY A 132 5.16 -7.36 17.90
C GLY A 132 4.45 -6.87 16.65
N VAL A 133 5.18 -6.62 15.57
CA VAL A 133 4.66 -6.01 14.33
C VAL A 133 3.58 -6.87 13.68
N THR A 134 3.76 -8.19 13.62
CA THR A 134 2.80 -9.09 12.98
C THR A 134 1.40 -8.98 13.60
N ALA A 135 1.33 -8.99 14.93
CA ALA A 135 0.07 -8.87 15.67
C ALA A 135 -0.65 -7.55 15.33
N ILE A 136 0.08 -6.43 15.36
CA ILE A 136 -0.47 -5.11 15.02
C ILE A 136 -0.92 -5.04 13.56
N ALA A 137 -0.11 -5.54 12.64
CA ALA A 137 -0.40 -5.53 11.22
C ALA A 137 -1.66 -6.32 10.89
N LEU A 138 -1.82 -7.49 11.52
CA LEU A 138 -3.00 -8.31 11.42
C LEU A 138 -4.23 -7.58 11.95
N LEU A 139 -4.20 -7.10 13.20
CA LEU A 139 -5.34 -6.42 13.82
C LEU A 139 -5.76 -5.18 13.01
N ASP A 140 -4.80 -4.35 12.60
CA ASP A 140 -5.06 -3.14 11.82
C ASP A 140 -5.61 -3.45 10.41
N PHE A 141 -5.15 -4.55 9.78
CA PHE A 141 -5.70 -5.05 8.53
C PHE A 141 -7.16 -5.47 8.68
N LEU A 142 -7.49 -6.19 9.76
CA LEU A 142 -8.85 -6.68 10.02
C LEU A 142 -9.84 -5.54 10.25
N VAL A 143 -9.43 -4.45 10.93
CA VAL A 143 -10.26 -3.23 11.01
C VAL A 143 -10.59 -2.75 9.60
N LEU A 144 -9.58 -2.57 8.76
CA LEU A 144 -9.78 -2.01 7.43
C LEU A 144 -10.61 -2.91 6.52
N TRP A 145 -10.44 -4.22 6.62
CA TRP A 145 -11.21 -5.19 5.84
C TRP A 145 -12.69 -5.19 6.22
N GLU A 146 -13.02 -5.19 7.52
CA GLU A 146 -14.42 -5.07 7.96
C GLU A 146 -15.04 -3.75 7.50
N LEU A 147 -14.31 -2.62 7.56
CA LEU A 147 -14.78 -1.34 7.04
C LEU A 147 -15.04 -1.36 5.53
N ALA A 148 -14.17 -2.02 4.75
CA ALA A 148 -14.37 -2.17 3.31
C ALA A 148 -15.58 -3.06 3.00
N CYS A 149 -15.77 -4.14 3.75
CA CYS A 149 -16.99 -4.97 3.67
C CYS A 149 -18.24 -4.14 3.96
N ASP A 150 -18.23 -3.34 5.03
CA ASP A 150 -19.35 -2.48 5.42
C ASP A 150 -19.73 -1.46 4.32
N LEU A 151 -18.75 -0.82 3.68
CA LEU A 151 -18.98 0.09 2.56
C LEU A 151 -19.76 -0.57 1.41
N TRP A 152 -19.37 -1.80 1.06
CA TRP A 152 -19.96 -2.54 -0.05
C TRP A 152 -21.14 -3.42 0.35
N SER A 153 -21.58 -3.35 1.61
CA SER A 153 -22.64 -4.20 2.18
C SER A 153 -22.35 -5.70 2.09
N GLU A 154 -21.08 -6.07 2.17
CA GLU A 154 -20.60 -7.46 2.16
C GLU A 154 -20.40 -7.97 3.59
N PRO A 155 -20.57 -9.29 3.83
CA PRO A 155 -20.24 -9.87 5.12
C PRO A 155 -18.73 -9.86 5.35
N PHE A 156 -18.32 -9.47 6.55
CA PHE A 156 -16.93 -9.63 6.99
C PHE A 156 -16.66 -11.10 7.31
N PRO A 157 -15.65 -11.75 6.69
CA PRO A 157 -15.50 -13.20 6.79
C PRO A 157 -14.82 -13.68 8.08
N VAL A 158 -14.11 -12.82 8.81
CA VAL A 158 -13.36 -13.22 10.01
C VAL A 158 -14.24 -13.11 11.25
N THR A 159 -14.42 -14.23 11.93
CA THR A 159 -15.27 -14.36 13.13
C THR A 159 -14.46 -14.36 14.42
N GLU A 160 -13.22 -14.84 14.38
CA GLU A 160 -12.41 -15.04 15.59
C GLU A 160 -10.90 -15.01 15.27
N VAL A 161 -10.12 -14.49 16.22
CA VAL A 161 -8.66 -14.47 16.17
C VAL A 161 -8.09 -15.10 17.44
N GLN A 162 -7.37 -16.20 17.25
CA GLN A 162 -6.50 -16.84 18.24
C GLN A 162 -5.05 -16.62 17.83
N PHE A 163 -4.19 -16.30 18.79
CA PHE A 163 -2.82 -15.88 18.51
C PHE A 163 -1.85 -16.45 19.55
N VAL A 164 -0.69 -16.88 19.08
CA VAL A 164 0.48 -17.17 19.92
C VAL A 164 1.72 -16.56 19.27
N GLY A 165 2.42 -15.72 20.02
CA GLY A 165 3.75 -15.23 19.66
C GLY A 165 4.84 -16.05 20.32
N LEU A 166 5.83 -16.49 19.53
CA LEU A 166 6.97 -17.29 19.96
C LEU A 166 8.29 -16.53 19.75
N ASP A 167 9.12 -16.50 20.78
CA ASP A 167 10.45 -15.90 20.74
C ASP A 167 11.36 -16.57 21.78
N CYS A 168 12.68 -16.57 21.56
CA CYS A 168 13.63 -17.10 22.54
C CYS A 168 13.86 -16.11 23.70
N SER A 169 13.53 -14.83 23.53
CA SER A 169 13.77 -13.79 24.53
C SER A 169 12.49 -13.33 25.22
N GLN A 170 12.45 -13.53 26.55
CA GLN A 170 11.36 -13.02 27.39
C GLN A 170 11.26 -11.48 27.34
N ARG A 171 12.37 -10.78 27.13
CA ARG A 171 12.38 -9.31 27.01
C ARG A 171 11.73 -8.85 25.71
N VAL A 172 11.98 -9.55 24.60
CA VAL A 172 11.36 -9.29 23.30
C VAL A 172 9.85 -9.53 23.38
N LEU A 173 9.43 -10.65 23.98
CA LEU A 173 8.02 -10.95 24.21
C LEU A 173 7.31 -9.87 25.05
N ALA A 174 7.96 -9.41 26.13
CA ALA A 174 7.42 -8.33 26.96
C ALA A 174 7.30 -7.01 26.18
N TYR A 175 8.27 -6.68 25.32
CA TYR A 175 8.25 -5.50 24.47
C TYR A 175 7.15 -5.59 23.41
N ALA A 176 7.05 -6.70 22.69
CA ALA A 176 6.00 -6.95 21.70
C ALA A 176 4.60 -6.83 22.33
N ARG A 177 4.41 -7.43 23.51
CA ARG A 177 3.16 -7.30 24.27
C ARG A 177 2.84 -5.86 24.65
N ARG A 178 3.84 -5.06 25.08
CA ARG A 178 3.66 -3.63 25.38
C ARG A 178 3.19 -2.84 24.16
N VAL A 179 3.70 -3.17 22.97
CA VAL A 179 3.26 -2.56 21.71
C VAL A 179 1.80 -2.92 21.39
N VAL A 180 1.40 -4.19 21.57
CA VAL A 180 0.00 -4.61 21.39
C VAL A 180 -0.93 -3.95 22.41
N GLN A 181 -0.51 -3.80 23.67
CA GLN A 181 -1.24 -3.07 24.70
C GLN A 181 -1.45 -1.60 24.35
N ALA A 182 -0.44 -0.93 23.79
CA ALA A 182 -0.54 0.44 23.34
C ALA A 182 -1.54 0.58 22.16
N PHE A 183 -1.56 -0.38 21.25
CA PHE A 183 -2.53 -0.42 20.16
C PHE A 183 -3.96 -0.70 20.64
N ALA A 184 -4.16 -1.65 21.56
CA ALA A 184 -5.45 -1.91 22.18
C ALA A 184 -5.97 -0.64 22.91
N SER A 185 -5.09 0.04 23.64
CA SER A 185 -5.40 1.32 24.28
C SER A 185 -5.79 2.41 23.28
N ALA A 186 -5.16 2.47 22.11
CA ALA A 186 -5.53 3.40 21.05
C ALA A 186 -6.94 3.14 20.51
N LEU A 187 -7.31 1.87 20.30
CA LEU A 187 -8.66 1.49 19.89
C LEU A 187 -9.69 1.79 20.99
N ARG A 188 -9.36 1.52 22.26
CA ARG A 188 -10.22 1.86 23.40
C ARG A 188 -10.48 3.36 23.49
N ALA A 189 -9.43 4.18 23.39
CA ALA A 189 -9.55 5.63 23.44
C ALA A 189 -10.44 6.16 22.29
N ARG A 190 -10.39 5.52 21.12
CA ARG A 190 -11.31 5.82 20.01
C ARG A 190 -12.77 5.51 20.37
N LEU A 191 -13.03 4.35 20.95
CA LEU A 191 -14.37 3.93 21.38
C LEU A 191 -14.93 4.85 22.46
N GLU A 192 -14.11 5.25 23.43
CA GLU A 192 -14.49 6.18 24.51
C GLU A 192 -14.74 7.60 24.00
N ALA A 193 -14.03 8.02 22.95
CA ALA A 193 -14.24 9.31 22.30
C ALA A 193 -15.48 9.34 21.37
N ALA A 194 -16.19 8.23 21.21
CA ALA A 194 -17.40 8.16 20.40
C ALA A 194 -18.48 9.10 20.94
N LYS A 195 -19.12 9.85 20.05
CA LYS A 195 -20.27 10.69 20.43
C LYS A 195 -21.56 9.91 20.25
N PRO A 196 -22.61 10.17 21.05
CA PRO A 196 -23.90 9.50 20.89
C PRO A 196 -24.49 9.60 19.48
N ASP A 197 -24.26 10.73 18.79
CA ASP A 197 -24.73 11.02 17.43
C ASP A 197 -23.73 10.60 16.32
N ALA A 198 -22.56 10.08 16.70
CA ALA A 198 -21.52 9.58 15.80
C ALA A 198 -20.80 8.37 16.43
N PRO A 199 -21.50 7.22 16.55
CA PRO A 199 -20.91 5.99 17.08
C PRO A 199 -19.76 5.49 16.19
N VAL A 200 -18.75 4.90 16.81
CA VAL A 200 -17.62 4.28 16.11
C VAL A 200 -18.07 2.98 15.43
N ALA A 201 -17.43 2.63 14.31
CA ALA A 201 -17.73 1.41 13.58
C ALA A 201 -17.52 0.15 14.44
N ASP A 202 -18.37 -0.85 14.24
CA ASP A 202 -18.37 -2.11 15.01
C ASP A 202 -17.02 -2.86 14.86
N ALA A 203 -16.35 -2.68 13.72
CA ALA A 203 -15.00 -3.17 13.44
C ALA A 203 -13.98 -2.80 14.53
N VAL A 204 -14.03 -1.56 15.04
CA VAL A 204 -13.08 -1.08 16.06
C VAL A 204 -13.31 -1.81 17.38
N ALA A 205 -14.58 -2.01 17.77
CA ALA A 205 -14.92 -2.72 19.01
C ALA A 205 -14.54 -4.20 18.95
N ARG A 206 -14.80 -4.86 17.80
CA ARG A 206 -14.45 -6.26 17.57
C ARG A 206 -12.94 -6.46 17.65
N VAL A 207 -12.17 -5.65 16.91
CA VAL A 207 -10.71 -5.75 16.90
C VAL A 207 -10.10 -5.34 18.24
N HIS A 208 -10.68 -4.37 18.96
CA HIS A 208 -10.27 -4.05 20.31
C HIS A 208 -10.38 -5.26 21.24
N ALA A 209 -11.49 -6.01 21.18
CA ALA A 209 -11.66 -7.23 21.98
C ALA A 209 -10.62 -8.32 21.64
N TRP A 210 -10.19 -8.41 20.37
CA TRP A 210 -9.08 -9.28 19.97
C TRP A 210 -7.74 -8.75 20.48
N ALA A 211 -7.48 -7.45 20.34
CA ALA A 211 -6.25 -6.81 20.77
C ALA A 211 -6.02 -6.97 22.29
N GLU A 212 -7.07 -6.85 23.11
CA GLU A 212 -7.00 -7.10 24.56
C GLU A 212 -6.62 -8.55 24.89
N ARG A 213 -7.13 -9.53 24.14
CA ARG A 213 -6.71 -10.94 24.30
C ARG A 213 -5.25 -11.15 23.88
N LEU A 214 -4.83 -10.54 22.78
CA LEU A 214 -3.45 -10.60 22.30
C LEU A 214 -2.47 -9.86 23.23
N ALA A 215 -2.96 -8.89 24.00
CA ALA A 215 -2.19 -8.16 25.00
C ALA A 215 -1.96 -8.96 26.31
N ALA A 216 -2.65 -10.09 26.49
CA ALA A 216 -2.54 -10.92 27.67
C ALA A 216 -1.23 -11.75 27.69
N PRO A 217 -0.65 -12.05 28.85
CA PRO A 217 0.64 -12.76 28.94
C PRO A 217 0.65 -14.14 28.29
N ASP A 218 -0.47 -14.87 28.32
CA ASP A 218 -0.64 -16.23 27.80
C ASP A 218 -0.57 -16.32 26.27
N ALA A 219 -0.77 -15.20 25.57
CA ALA A 219 -0.60 -15.08 24.13
C ALA A 219 0.89 -15.05 23.69
N TRP A 220 1.84 -14.95 24.63
CA TRP A 220 3.27 -14.80 24.35
C TRP A 220 4.07 -15.87 25.10
N ARG A 221 4.78 -16.74 24.36
CA ARG A 221 5.48 -17.89 24.94
C ARG A 221 6.95 -17.86 24.58
N GLN A 222 7.79 -17.97 25.59
CA GLN A 222 9.23 -18.15 25.39
C GLN A 222 9.49 -19.57 24.91
N HIS A 223 10.10 -19.72 23.74
CA HIS A 223 10.43 -21.02 23.17
C HIS A 223 11.59 -20.90 22.18
N ASP A 224 12.58 -21.79 22.31
CA ASP A 224 13.63 -21.95 21.31
C ASP A 224 13.31 -23.16 20.42
N LEU A 225 13.27 -22.95 19.10
CA LEU A 225 13.02 -24.02 18.14
C LEU A 225 14.14 -25.07 18.10
N ALA A 226 15.33 -24.75 18.63
CA ALA A 226 16.38 -25.73 18.86
C ALA A 226 15.99 -26.81 19.89
N ASP A 227 15.05 -26.52 20.80
CA ASP A 227 14.59 -27.47 21.82
C ASP A 227 13.51 -28.43 21.30
N GLY A 228 13.02 -28.22 20.07
CA GLY A 228 11.96 -29.01 19.44
C GLY A 228 10.71 -28.17 19.16
N PRO A 229 9.63 -28.80 18.65
CA PRO A 229 8.41 -28.08 18.28
C PRO A 229 7.72 -27.52 19.53
N ALA A 230 7.25 -26.27 19.44
CA ALA A 230 6.53 -25.62 20.52
C ALA A 230 5.18 -26.29 20.80
N GLU A 231 4.79 -26.39 22.07
CA GLU A 231 3.43 -26.81 22.43
C GLU A 231 2.45 -25.65 22.19
N LEU A 232 1.51 -25.85 21.27
CA LEU A 232 0.55 -24.84 20.85
C LEU A 232 -0.84 -25.11 21.44
N PRO A 233 -1.58 -24.08 21.87
CA PRO A 233 -2.93 -24.23 22.44
C PRO A 233 -3.99 -24.56 21.39
N PHE A 234 -3.64 -24.54 20.10
CA PHE A 234 -4.51 -24.84 18.98
C PHE A 234 -3.70 -25.36 17.79
N ALA A 235 -4.35 -26.07 16.86
CA ALA A 235 -3.76 -26.38 15.56
C ALA A 235 -3.71 -25.10 14.70
N PRO A 236 -2.53 -24.60 14.30
CA PRO A 236 -2.41 -23.36 13.56
C PRO A 236 -2.95 -23.50 12.13
N ASN A 237 -3.54 -22.43 11.60
CA ASN A 237 -3.90 -22.33 10.18
C ASN A 237 -3.26 -21.13 9.48
N LEU A 238 -2.49 -20.32 10.22
CA LEU A 238 -1.63 -19.28 9.68
C LEU A 238 -0.35 -19.21 10.52
N ILE A 239 0.80 -19.50 9.90
CA ILE A 239 2.11 -19.21 10.49
C ILE A 239 2.65 -17.95 9.82
N VAL A 240 3.18 -17.04 10.62
CA VAL A 240 3.98 -15.90 10.16
C VAL A 240 5.36 -16.00 10.78
N ALA A 241 6.40 -15.95 9.95
CA ALA A 241 7.79 -16.05 10.37
C ALA A 241 8.58 -14.91 9.75
N GLY A 242 9.06 -13.99 10.57
CA GLY A 242 9.83 -12.82 10.14
C GLY A 242 11.30 -12.93 10.54
N ASN A 243 12.23 -12.79 9.58
CA ASN A 243 13.68 -12.87 9.79
C ASN A 243 14.18 -14.22 10.36
N VAL A 244 13.31 -15.23 10.42
CA VAL A 244 13.55 -16.52 11.06
C VAL A 244 14.66 -17.30 10.36
N LEU A 245 14.75 -17.33 9.03
CA LEU A 245 15.83 -18.07 8.36
C LEU A 245 17.18 -17.39 8.54
N THR A 246 17.19 -16.06 8.67
CA THR A 246 18.43 -15.33 8.95
C THR A 246 18.93 -15.61 10.36
N GLU A 247 18.02 -15.75 11.32
CA GLU A 247 18.34 -15.98 12.73
C GLU A 247 18.62 -17.47 13.03
N LEU A 248 17.83 -18.39 12.49
CA LEU A 248 17.96 -19.84 12.71
C LEU A 248 19.13 -20.48 11.97
N LYS A 249 19.73 -19.84 10.96
CA LYS A 249 20.90 -20.35 10.20
C LYS A 249 22.10 -20.76 11.04
N ARG A 250 22.16 -20.29 12.29
CA ARG A 250 23.24 -20.64 13.21
C ARG A 250 23.02 -22.00 13.88
N ASP A 251 21.84 -22.61 13.71
CA ASP A 251 21.48 -23.90 14.30
C ASP A 251 20.64 -24.76 13.33
N ASP A 252 21.28 -25.79 12.75
CA ASP A 252 20.61 -26.74 11.87
C ASP A 252 19.44 -27.47 12.55
N ARG A 253 19.45 -27.61 13.88
CA ARG A 253 18.35 -28.25 14.63
C ARG A 253 17.12 -27.37 14.59
N ALA A 254 17.26 -26.07 14.82
CA ALA A 254 16.13 -25.15 14.80
C ALA A 254 15.48 -25.06 13.41
N ILE A 255 16.27 -25.05 12.33
CA ILE A 255 15.74 -25.12 10.96
C ILE A 255 14.99 -26.43 10.71
N ARG A 256 15.52 -27.57 11.17
CA ARG A 256 14.82 -28.86 11.04
C ARG A 256 13.49 -28.86 11.80
N THR A 257 13.46 -28.34 13.03
CA THR A 257 12.23 -28.17 13.80
C THR A 257 11.23 -27.29 13.08
N PHE A 258 11.68 -26.14 12.55
CA PHE A 258 10.80 -25.24 11.81
C PHE A 258 10.20 -25.92 10.58
N ASN A 259 11.01 -26.59 9.76
CA ASN A 259 10.52 -27.35 8.61
C ASN A 259 9.50 -28.44 9.03
N GLN A 260 9.78 -29.18 10.10
CA GLN A 260 8.88 -30.18 10.65
C GLN A 260 7.53 -29.57 11.05
N MET A 261 7.54 -28.43 11.75
CA MET A 261 6.31 -27.70 12.10
C MET A 261 5.50 -27.32 10.86
N LEU A 262 6.14 -26.92 9.76
CA LEU A 262 5.44 -26.60 8.50
C LEU A 262 4.82 -27.85 7.84
N HIS A 263 5.46 -29.02 7.96
CA HIS A 263 4.95 -30.29 7.42
C HIS A 263 3.75 -30.83 8.19
N ASP A 264 3.75 -30.62 9.51
CA ASP A 264 2.70 -31.09 10.42
C ASP A 264 1.47 -30.18 10.45
N LEU A 265 1.50 -29.07 9.70
CA LEU A 265 0.34 -28.20 9.56
C LEU A 265 -0.88 -28.96 9.00
N PRO A 266 -2.10 -28.59 9.43
CA PRO A 266 -3.32 -29.12 8.85
C PRO A 266 -3.48 -28.66 7.40
N GLU A 267 -4.21 -29.44 6.59
CA GLU A 267 -4.53 -29.06 5.21
C GLU A 267 -5.22 -27.69 5.15
N GLY A 268 -4.84 -26.89 4.16
CA GLY A 268 -5.34 -25.54 3.96
C GLY A 268 -4.58 -24.47 4.74
N ALA A 269 -3.77 -24.84 5.74
CA ALA A 269 -2.99 -23.90 6.53
C ALA A 269 -2.02 -23.08 5.65
N LEU A 270 -1.83 -21.83 6.04
CA LEU A 270 -1.03 -20.84 5.33
C LEU A 270 0.28 -20.58 6.07
N VAL A 271 1.34 -20.32 5.31
CA VAL A 271 2.64 -19.93 5.85
C VAL A 271 3.11 -18.67 5.15
N ILE A 272 3.46 -17.67 5.94
CA ILE A 272 4.08 -16.44 5.51
C ILE A 272 5.51 -16.43 6.04
N VAL A 273 6.50 -16.37 5.14
CA VAL A 273 7.90 -16.19 5.51
C VAL A 273 8.39 -14.88 4.93
N ILE A 274 9.02 -14.03 5.76
CA ILE A 274 9.48 -12.70 5.38
C ILE A 274 10.95 -12.56 5.77
N GLU A 275 11.80 -12.24 4.81
CA GLU A 275 13.22 -11.99 5.02
C GLU A 275 13.63 -10.61 4.47
N PRO A 276 14.73 -10.02 4.97
CA PRO A 276 15.26 -8.80 4.38
C PRO A 276 15.61 -9.00 2.91
N GLY A 277 15.36 -7.97 2.10
CA GLY A 277 15.45 -8.06 0.64
C GLY A 277 16.84 -7.76 0.10
N ASP A 278 17.91 -7.97 0.86
CA ASP A 278 19.25 -7.99 0.29
C ASP A 278 19.45 -9.27 -0.54
N GLU A 279 20.35 -9.19 -1.52
CA GLU A 279 20.55 -10.24 -2.53
C GLU A 279 20.84 -11.60 -1.89
N LYS A 280 21.81 -11.64 -0.98
CA LYS A 280 22.27 -12.88 -0.34
C LYS A 280 21.17 -13.54 0.51
N LYS A 281 20.44 -12.77 1.32
CA LYS A 281 19.35 -13.32 2.14
C LYS A 281 18.18 -13.78 1.27
N SER A 282 17.85 -13.04 0.22
CA SER A 282 16.81 -13.43 -0.73
C SER A 282 17.14 -14.74 -1.45
N GLN A 283 18.36 -14.88 -1.98
CA GLN A 283 18.84 -16.12 -2.58
C GLN A 283 18.77 -17.29 -1.60
N THR A 284 19.11 -17.05 -0.33
CA THR A 284 18.99 -18.11 0.67
C THR A 284 17.53 -18.52 0.93
N LEU A 285 16.61 -17.54 1.04
CA LEU A 285 15.18 -17.81 1.19
C LEU A 285 14.66 -18.64 0.00
N MET A 286 15.09 -18.31 -1.22
CA MET A 286 14.68 -19.05 -2.42
C MET A 286 15.26 -20.47 -2.46
N ALA A 287 16.53 -20.64 -2.09
CA ALA A 287 17.17 -21.96 -2.00
C ALA A 287 16.50 -22.84 -0.93
N TRP A 288 16.22 -22.28 0.25
CA TRP A 288 15.47 -22.97 1.30
C TRP A 288 14.08 -23.37 0.82
N ARG A 289 13.35 -22.47 0.14
CA ARG A 289 12.04 -22.79 -0.45
C ARG A 289 12.12 -23.97 -1.41
N ARG A 290 13.08 -23.96 -2.33
CA ARG A 290 13.23 -25.04 -3.32
C ARG A 290 13.47 -26.38 -2.64
N ALA A 291 14.35 -26.42 -1.63
CA ALA A 291 14.58 -27.61 -0.83
C ALA A 291 13.32 -28.07 -0.08
N LEU A 292 12.61 -27.16 0.58
CA LEU A 292 11.38 -27.45 1.34
C LEU A 292 10.25 -28.02 0.45
N LEU A 293 10.08 -27.48 -0.76
CA LEU A 293 9.04 -27.95 -1.68
C LEU A 293 9.38 -29.27 -2.36
N ALA A 294 10.66 -29.62 -2.49
CA ALA A 294 11.09 -30.88 -3.09
C ALA A 294 10.78 -32.11 -2.21
N ASP A 295 10.71 -31.93 -0.88
CA ASP A 295 10.71 -33.01 0.12
C ASP A 295 9.36 -33.74 0.34
N ARG A 296 8.53 -33.91 -0.71
CA ARG A 296 7.15 -34.48 -0.60
C ARG A 296 6.31 -33.87 0.53
N SER A 297 6.61 -32.64 0.90
CA SER A 297 6.13 -31.92 2.07
C SER A 297 4.63 -31.61 2.11
N GLY A 298 3.94 -31.84 0.99
CA GLY A 298 2.58 -31.40 0.76
C GLY A 298 2.40 -29.90 1.03
N LEU A 299 3.42 -29.12 0.72
CA LEU A 299 3.40 -27.66 0.67
C LEU A 299 3.37 -27.21 -0.80
N MET A 300 2.70 -26.09 -1.07
CA MET A 300 2.61 -25.48 -2.39
C MET A 300 2.88 -23.99 -2.29
N SER A 301 3.57 -23.40 -3.28
CA SER A 301 3.73 -21.96 -3.39
C SER A 301 2.41 -21.29 -3.78
N LEU A 302 1.98 -20.29 -3.02
CA LEU A 302 0.88 -19.37 -3.35
C LEU A 302 1.39 -18.03 -3.90
N GLY A 303 2.67 -17.72 -3.78
CA GLY A 303 3.21 -16.46 -4.28
C GLY A 303 4.46 -16.01 -3.55
N PRO A 304 5.14 -14.97 -4.06
CA PRO A 304 4.74 -14.17 -5.22
C PRO A 304 5.05 -14.80 -6.58
N CYS A 305 5.78 -15.93 -6.61
CA CYS A 305 6.15 -16.63 -7.85
C CYS A 305 6.23 -18.15 -7.65
N GLY A 306 6.31 -18.89 -8.76
CA GLY A 306 6.58 -20.33 -8.76
C GLY A 306 5.35 -21.23 -8.62
N GLN A 307 4.14 -20.67 -8.73
CA GLN A 307 2.91 -21.45 -8.78
C GLN A 307 2.89 -22.39 -10.00
N GLU A 308 3.43 -21.92 -11.13
CA GLU A 308 3.50 -22.63 -12.41
C GLU A 308 4.43 -23.85 -12.38
N PHE A 309 5.43 -23.85 -11.50
CA PHE A 309 6.42 -24.93 -11.38
C PHE A 309 6.03 -25.97 -10.30
N GLY A 310 5.02 -25.68 -9.49
CA GLY A 310 4.62 -26.51 -8.35
C GLY A 310 5.81 -26.83 -7.45
N ARG A 311 6.09 -28.13 -7.26
CA ARG A 311 7.21 -28.62 -6.44
C ARG A 311 8.55 -28.66 -7.16
N ALA A 312 8.57 -28.60 -8.48
CA ALA A 312 9.76 -28.76 -9.31
C ALA A 312 10.34 -27.40 -9.72
N LEU A 313 10.60 -26.54 -8.72
CA LEU A 313 11.18 -25.22 -8.97
C LEU A 313 12.55 -25.35 -9.69
N PRO A 314 12.78 -24.60 -10.78
CA PRO A 314 14.06 -24.61 -11.49
C PRO A 314 15.25 -24.17 -10.61
N ALA A 315 16.46 -24.66 -10.91
CA ALA A 315 17.67 -24.30 -10.19
C ALA A 315 17.99 -22.79 -10.25
N THR A 316 17.58 -22.10 -11.32
CA THR A 316 17.68 -20.64 -11.46
C THR A 316 16.92 -19.88 -10.36
N CYS A 317 15.95 -20.50 -9.70
CA CYS A 317 15.28 -19.89 -8.55
C CYS A 317 16.24 -19.64 -7.37
N ASP A 318 17.29 -20.44 -7.19
CA ASP A 318 18.24 -20.28 -6.08
C ASP A 318 19.02 -18.96 -6.18
N GLY A 319 19.31 -18.53 -7.41
CA GLY A 319 19.97 -17.24 -7.70
C GLY A 319 19.00 -16.06 -7.73
N CYS A 320 17.69 -16.29 -7.59
CA CYS A 320 16.69 -15.25 -7.74
C CYS A 320 16.73 -14.24 -6.60
N TRP A 321 16.85 -12.96 -6.95
CA TRP A 321 16.70 -11.84 -6.04
C TRP A 321 15.30 -11.22 -6.17
N ASN A 322 14.33 -11.80 -5.46
CA ASN A 322 12.92 -11.38 -5.54
C ASN A 322 12.56 -10.17 -4.66
N ALA A 323 13.56 -9.32 -4.40
CA ALA A 323 13.43 -8.12 -3.58
C ALA A 323 12.31 -7.20 -4.05
N ARG A 324 11.30 -7.06 -3.20
CA ARG A 324 10.22 -6.08 -3.33
C ARG A 324 10.62 -4.82 -2.59
N ARG A 325 10.80 -3.71 -3.32
CA ARG A 325 11.01 -2.38 -2.73
C ARG A 325 9.68 -1.66 -2.60
N GLU A 326 9.27 -1.39 -1.38
CA GLU A 326 8.07 -0.61 -1.10
C GLU A 326 8.44 0.84 -0.80
N ASN A 327 7.72 1.77 -1.40
CA ASN A 327 7.80 3.15 -0.96
C ASN A 327 6.96 3.30 0.31
N PHE A 328 7.44 4.08 1.27
CA PHE A 328 6.72 4.33 2.52
C PHE A 328 6.24 5.78 2.58
N HIS A 329 5.00 5.98 3.05
CA HIS A 329 4.53 7.30 3.43
C HIS A 329 5.35 7.81 4.61
N ARG A 330 6.17 8.83 4.39
CA ARG A 330 7.06 9.38 5.41
C ARG A 330 6.27 10.10 6.50
N SER A 331 5.95 9.40 7.58
CA SER A 331 5.34 9.95 8.79
C SER A 331 6.20 11.06 9.40
N ALA A 332 5.61 11.88 10.28
CA ALA A 332 6.35 12.95 10.97
C ALA A 332 7.53 12.38 11.78
N LEU A 333 7.31 11.26 12.48
CA LEU A 333 8.35 10.56 13.25
C LEU A 333 9.46 10.05 12.34
N TYR A 334 9.12 9.37 11.25
CA TYR A 334 10.13 8.84 10.32
C TYR A 334 10.97 9.95 9.69
N LYS A 335 10.36 11.09 9.33
CA LYS A 335 11.09 12.27 8.83
C LYS A 335 12.05 12.84 9.89
N ALA A 336 11.59 13.00 11.13
CA ALA A 336 12.41 13.52 12.23
C ALA A 336 13.58 12.58 12.54
N PHE A 337 13.33 11.27 12.54
CA PHE A 337 14.34 10.24 12.69
C PHE A 337 15.37 10.27 11.55
N GLN A 338 14.94 10.30 10.29
CA GLN A 338 15.83 10.39 9.12
C GLN A 338 16.71 11.64 9.17
N GLU A 339 16.13 12.78 9.54
CA GLU A 339 16.87 14.04 9.70
C GLU A 339 17.92 13.94 10.81
N ALA A 340 17.56 13.37 11.97
CA ALA A 340 18.49 13.17 13.07
C ALA A 340 19.65 12.23 12.69
N VAL A 341 19.40 11.17 11.93
CA VAL A 341 20.46 10.29 11.42
C VAL A 341 21.40 11.05 10.48
N ARG A 342 20.86 11.83 9.54
CA ARG A 342 21.67 12.62 8.59
C ARG A 342 22.51 13.70 9.27
N GLN A 343 22.00 14.34 10.31
CA GLN A 343 22.76 15.31 11.10
C GLN A 343 23.96 14.63 11.78
N ARG A 344 23.75 13.43 12.34
CA ARG A 344 24.85 12.64 12.91
C ARG A 344 25.90 12.25 11.87
N GLU A 345 25.49 11.84 10.68
CA GLU A 345 26.41 11.56 9.56
C GLU A 345 27.26 12.77 9.16
N ALA A 346 26.73 13.99 9.29
CA ALA A 346 27.46 15.21 8.96
C ALA A 346 28.43 15.68 10.07
N GLU A 347 28.14 15.37 11.34
CA GLU A 347 28.97 15.73 12.51
C GLU A 347 30.26 14.90 12.63
N GLU A 348 30.25 13.63 12.21
CA GLU A 348 31.46 12.77 12.22
C GLU A 348 32.29 12.96 10.92
N THR A 349 33.35 13.78 10.97
CA THR A 349 34.34 13.88 9.87
C THR A 349 35.11 12.56 9.72
N TRP A 350 34.98 11.93 8.56
CA TRP A 350 35.51 10.61 8.21
C TRP A 350 37.05 10.54 8.10
N PRO A 351 37.76 9.73 8.90
CA PRO A 351 39.11 9.27 8.59
C PRO A 351 39.05 7.85 8.02
N TYR A 352 39.47 7.68 6.77
CA TYR A 352 39.54 6.39 6.10
C TYR A 352 40.37 5.36 6.90
N GLY A 353 39.72 4.27 7.35
CA GLY A 353 40.37 3.11 7.96
C GLY A 353 40.14 1.85 7.12
N ARG A 354 41.21 1.09 6.83
CA ARG A 354 41.16 -0.15 6.03
C ARG A 354 40.31 -1.21 6.74
N GLY A 355 39.23 -1.67 6.10
CA GLY A 355 38.55 -2.93 6.48
C GLY A 355 37.03 -2.94 6.42
N SER A 356 36.35 -1.79 6.33
CA SER A 356 34.92 -1.69 6.04
C SER A 356 34.73 -1.02 4.68
N ALA A 357 33.78 -1.50 3.86
CA ALA A 357 33.57 -0.97 2.52
C ALA A 357 33.25 0.55 2.60
N PRO A 358 33.98 1.41 1.89
CA PRO A 358 33.86 2.87 2.02
C PRO A 358 32.50 3.39 1.50
N GLY A 359 31.89 4.35 2.21
CA GLY A 359 30.96 5.32 1.61
C GLY A 359 29.44 5.07 1.67
N LYS A 360 28.92 4.11 2.46
CA LYS A 360 27.46 3.92 2.59
C LYS A 360 26.82 4.98 3.48
N ARG A 361 25.96 5.84 2.92
CA ARG A 361 25.10 6.82 3.61
C ARG A 361 23.77 6.19 4.04
N PHE A 362 23.00 6.82 4.92
CA PHE A 362 21.64 6.39 5.28
C PHE A 362 20.78 6.05 4.06
N ASP A 363 20.88 6.86 3.00
CA ASP A 363 20.11 6.67 1.76
C ASP A 363 20.53 5.40 0.99
N ASP A 364 21.74 4.88 1.20
CA ASP A 364 22.20 3.60 0.63
C ASP A 364 21.61 2.41 1.38
N PHE A 365 21.39 2.54 2.69
CA PHE A 365 20.71 1.53 3.53
C PHE A 365 19.18 1.59 3.43
N GLU A 366 18.59 2.77 3.28
CA GLU A 366 17.14 2.96 3.13
C GLU A 366 16.59 2.11 1.97
N ASN A 367 17.35 1.98 0.87
CA ASN A 367 16.99 1.16 -0.29
C ASN A 367 17.09 -0.36 -0.07
N GLU A 368 18.06 -0.84 0.72
CA GLU A 368 18.23 -2.27 1.03
C GLU A 368 17.21 -2.74 2.08
N LEU A 369 16.76 -1.85 2.97
CA LEU A 369 15.92 -2.19 4.13
C LEU A 369 14.40 -2.00 3.90
N LEU A 370 14.02 -1.08 3.00
CA LEU A 370 12.68 -1.06 2.39
C LEU A 370 12.47 -2.24 1.43
N SER A 371 13.56 -2.93 1.08
CA SER A 371 13.52 -4.17 0.33
C SER A 371 13.22 -5.36 1.23
N TRP A 372 12.36 -6.25 0.76
CA TRP A 372 12.04 -7.50 1.44
C TRP A 372 11.72 -8.58 0.44
N SER A 373 11.94 -9.81 0.87
CA SER A 373 11.62 -11.01 0.12
C SER A 373 10.66 -11.82 0.95
N TYR A 374 9.61 -12.33 0.33
CA TYR A 374 8.62 -13.11 1.05
C TYR A 374 8.15 -14.30 0.25
N LEU A 375 7.57 -15.25 0.97
CA LEU A 375 6.95 -16.45 0.46
C LEU A 375 5.59 -16.64 1.11
N LEU A 376 4.62 -16.99 0.28
CA LEU A 376 3.32 -17.49 0.72
C LEU A 376 3.26 -18.96 0.34
N LEU A 377 3.10 -19.84 1.32
CA LEU A 377 2.92 -21.27 1.11
C LEU A 377 1.55 -21.70 1.66
N GLN A 378 1.04 -22.80 1.12
CA GLN A 378 -0.16 -23.46 1.63
C GLN A 378 0.09 -24.96 1.79
N ARG A 379 -0.40 -25.53 2.89
CA ARG A 379 -0.48 -26.97 3.10
C ARG A 379 -1.60 -27.56 2.25
N VAL A 380 -1.31 -28.61 1.50
CA VAL A 380 -2.22 -29.33 0.62
C VAL A 380 -2.09 -30.85 0.84
N ALA A 381 -3.18 -31.61 0.80
CA ALA A 381 -3.13 -33.07 1.00
C ALA A 381 -2.27 -33.77 -0.07
N VAL A 382 -2.43 -33.37 -1.33
CA VAL A 382 -1.62 -33.82 -2.46
C VAL A 382 -1.15 -32.59 -3.22
N ALA A 383 0.15 -32.31 -3.18
CA ALA A 383 0.72 -31.28 -4.02
C ALA A 383 0.51 -31.68 -5.50
N PRO A 384 -0.08 -30.82 -6.34
CA PRO A 384 -0.32 -31.15 -7.74
C PRO A 384 0.98 -31.64 -8.39
N SER A 385 0.95 -32.84 -8.97
CA SER A 385 2.04 -33.32 -9.82
C SER A 385 2.20 -32.35 -10.98
N ASN A 386 3.43 -31.95 -11.31
CA ASN A 386 3.80 -31.03 -12.40
C ASN A 386 2.68 -30.87 -13.42
N GLY A 387 1.81 -29.88 -13.22
CA GLY A 387 0.81 -29.53 -14.23
C GLY A 387 1.59 -29.07 -15.46
N SER A 388 1.15 -29.48 -16.64
CA SER A 388 1.75 -29.22 -17.95
C SER A 388 1.74 -27.72 -18.35
N VAL A 389 2.18 -26.82 -17.49
CA VAL A 389 2.19 -25.37 -17.72
C VAL A 389 3.49 -24.91 -18.39
N ALA A 390 4.42 -25.83 -18.68
CA ALA A 390 5.62 -25.55 -19.47
C ALA A 390 5.36 -25.46 -21.00
N GLN A 391 4.13 -25.67 -21.49
CA GLN A 391 3.83 -25.54 -22.92
C GLN A 391 3.11 -24.22 -23.21
N GLY A 392 3.87 -23.20 -23.61
CA GLY A 392 3.30 -21.95 -24.14
C GLY A 392 4.11 -20.68 -23.86
N VAL A 393 5.22 -20.75 -23.13
CA VAL A 393 6.17 -19.63 -23.06
C VAL A 393 7.18 -19.87 -24.17
N ASP A 394 6.97 -19.24 -25.32
CA ASP A 394 7.96 -19.23 -26.40
C ASP A 394 9.33 -18.87 -25.80
N GLU A 395 10.35 -19.68 -26.08
CA GLU A 395 11.74 -19.22 -26.05
C GLU A 395 11.78 -17.85 -26.73
N PHE A 396 12.65 -16.92 -26.30
CA PHE A 396 12.85 -15.65 -27.03
C PHE A 396 13.39 -15.95 -28.46
N ALA A 397 12.52 -16.42 -29.35
CA ALA A 397 12.82 -16.86 -30.69
C ALA A 397 12.93 -15.61 -31.56
N GLU A 398 14.04 -15.48 -32.26
CA GLU A 398 14.40 -14.28 -33.01
C GLU A 398 13.59 -14.08 -34.31
N THR A 399 12.67 -14.98 -34.67
CA THR A 399 12.23 -15.15 -36.07
C THR A 399 10.73 -15.15 -36.38
N THR A 400 9.84 -14.71 -35.49
CA THR A 400 8.41 -14.51 -35.84
C THR A 400 7.97 -13.06 -35.75
N ALA A 401 7.13 -12.64 -36.70
CA ALA A 401 6.61 -11.28 -36.86
C ALA A 401 5.74 -10.78 -35.67
N ASP A 402 5.47 -11.63 -34.68
CA ASP A 402 4.68 -11.37 -33.47
C ASP A 402 5.53 -11.62 -32.20
N GLN A 403 6.60 -10.84 -32.00
CA GLN A 403 7.45 -10.89 -30.80
C GLN A 403 6.65 -10.51 -29.53
N ARG A 404 5.92 -11.46 -28.95
CA ARG A 404 5.15 -11.31 -27.70
C ARG A 404 5.77 -12.18 -26.62
N HIS A 405 6.10 -11.60 -25.48
CA HIS A 405 6.74 -12.33 -24.38
C HIS A 405 5.91 -12.23 -23.10
N LEU A 406 5.58 -13.38 -22.51
CA LEU A 406 4.93 -13.48 -21.21
C LEU A 406 5.97 -13.40 -20.09
N LEU A 407 5.84 -12.38 -19.25
CA LEU A 407 6.78 -12.03 -18.20
C LEU A 407 6.06 -11.97 -16.85
N ARG A 408 6.82 -12.13 -15.76
CA ARG A 408 6.31 -11.98 -14.39
C ARG A 408 7.11 -10.91 -13.65
N ARG A 409 6.44 -9.89 -13.12
CA ARG A 409 7.10 -8.84 -12.33
C ARG A 409 7.62 -9.41 -11.02
N VAL A 410 8.91 -9.21 -10.77
CA VAL A 410 9.58 -9.60 -9.52
C VAL A 410 10.07 -8.37 -8.74
N GLY A 411 10.43 -7.29 -9.42
CA GLY A 411 10.90 -6.09 -8.72
C GLY A 411 10.91 -4.85 -9.60
N ARG A 412 11.31 -3.72 -9.02
CA ARG A 412 11.57 -2.48 -9.74
C ARG A 412 12.72 -1.72 -9.08
N TYR A 413 13.61 -1.15 -9.88
CA TYR A 413 14.74 -0.33 -9.46
C TYR A 413 14.81 0.95 -10.30
N GLY A 414 15.57 1.94 -9.83
CA GLY A 414 15.76 3.22 -10.51
C GLY A 414 14.59 4.18 -10.34
N ARG A 415 14.83 5.44 -10.68
CA ARG A 415 13.81 6.49 -10.76
C ARG A 415 13.54 6.79 -12.23
N GLU A 416 12.40 7.38 -12.53
CA GLU A 416 12.11 7.87 -13.87
C GLU A 416 13.17 8.91 -14.29
N PRO A 417 13.65 8.88 -15.56
CA PRO A 417 13.23 7.99 -16.65
C PRO A 417 13.91 6.61 -16.66
N ASP A 418 15.00 6.41 -15.91
CA ASP A 418 15.91 5.25 -15.96
C ASP A 418 15.47 4.08 -15.05
N TRP A 419 14.18 3.80 -14.97
CA TRP A 419 13.68 2.70 -14.17
C TRP A 419 13.96 1.34 -14.84
N ARG A 420 14.03 0.27 -14.04
CA ARG A 420 14.17 -1.12 -14.51
C ARG A 420 13.14 -1.99 -13.80
N LEU A 421 12.41 -2.82 -14.53
CA LEU A 421 11.59 -3.89 -13.95
C LEU A 421 12.40 -5.17 -13.93
N VAL A 422 12.55 -5.77 -12.74
CA VAL A 422 13.13 -7.10 -12.60
C VAL A 422 12.04 -8.13 -12.86
N VAL A 423 12.36 -9.10 -13.71
CA VAL A 423 11.43 -10.11 -14.20
C VAL A 423 11.91 -11.49 -13.80
N CYS A 424 10.98 -12.42 -13.60
CA CYS A 424 11.32 -13.81 -13.31
C CYS A 424 12.10 -14.41 -14.49
N PRO A 425 13.37 -14.84 -14.31
CA PRO A 425 14.17 -15.39 -15.39
C PRO A 425 13.91 -16.89 -15.62
N ALA A 426 13.30 -17.57 -14.64
CA ALA A 426 13.13 -19.02 -14.63
C ALA A 426 12.37 -19.60 -15.83
N PRO A 427 11.30 -18.96 -16.37
CA PRO A 427 10.62 -19.46 -17.56
C PRO A 427 11.43 -19.32 -18.86
N HIS A 428 12.54 -18.58 -18.84
CA HIS A 428 13.23 -18.10 -20.05
C HIS A 428 14.69 -18.55 -20.17
N ASP A 429 15.13 -19.47 -19.30
CA ASP A 429 16.51 -19.96 -19.21
C ASP A 429 17.56 -18.83 -19.15
N ALA A 430 17.21 -17.73 -18.49
CA ALA A 430 18.10 -16.59 -18.27
C ALA A 430 18.72 -16.66 -16.87
N VAL A 431 19.91 -16.06 -16.71
CA VAL A 431 20.49 -15.82 -15.36
C VAL A 431 19.79 -14.64 -14.69
N GLN A 432 19.56 -13.57 -15.46
CA GLN A 432 18.83 -12.37 -15.04
C GLN A 432 18.01 -11.85 -16.22
N LEU A 433 16.82 -11.31 -15.95
CA LEU A 433 15.94 -10.72 -16.95
C LEU A 433 15.38 -9.39 -16.46
N GLU A 434 15.59 -8.32 -17.24
CA GLU A 434 15.13 -6.98 -16.91
C GLU A 434 14.42 -6.30 -18.08
N VAL A 435 13.43 -5.46 -17.78
CA VAL A 435 12.86 -4.50 -18.73
C VAL A 435 13.36 -3.10 -18.37
N HIS A 436 14.08 -2.45 -19.29
CA HIS A 436 14.63 -1.12 -19.08
C HIS A 436 13.64 -0.05 -19.56
N GLY A 437 13.48 0.98 -18.74
CA GLY A 437 12.64 2.13 -19.05
C GLY A 437 13.27 3.05 -20.09
N ARG A 438 12.42 3.83 -20.75
CA ARG A 438 12.82 4.93 -21.63
C ARG A 438 11.87 6.11 -21.38
N SER A 439 12.37 7.34 -21.57
CA SER A 439 11.53 8.54 -21.45
C SER A 439 10.25 8.43 -22.30
N GLY A 440 9.10 8.80 -21.73
CA GLY A 440 7.80 8.70 -22.38
C GLY A 440 7.17 7.29 -22.39
N PHE A 441 7.89 6.26 -21.94
CA PHE A 441 7.39 4.89 -21.88
C PHE A 441 7.14 4.45 -20.43
N TYR A 442 5.90 4.05 -20.14
CA TYR A 442 5.46 3.66 -18.80
C TYR A 442 4.70 2.33 -18.86
N PRO A 443 5.10 1.32 -18.06
CA PRO A 443 4.30 0.12 -17.89
C PRO A 443 3.01 0.50 -17.13
N PRO A 444 1.93 -0.27 -17.29
CA PRO A 444 0.78 -0.14 -16.40
C PRO A 444 1.20 -0.41 -14.93
N PRO A 445 0.39 0.01 -13.94
CA PRO A 445 0.64 -0.29 -12.54
C PRO A 445 0.53 -1.80 -12.28
N LEU A 446 1.67 -2.49 -12.31
CA LEU A 446 1.82 -3.94 -12.12
C LEU A 446 2.05 -4.27 -10.64
N ARG A 447 1.29 -5.21 -10.09
CA ARG A 447 1.51 -5.78 -8.75
C ARG A 447 2.73 -6.69 -8.75
N HIS A 448 3.34 -6.88 -7.59
CA HIS A 448 4.46 -7.79 -7.44
C HIS A 448 3.96 -9.23 -7.65
N GLY A 449 4.65 -10.03 -8.48
CA GLY A 449 4.22 -11.36 -8.89
C GLY A 449 3.22 -11.40 -10.06
N GLU A 450 2.71 -10.24 -10.50
CA GLU A 450 1.73 -10.16 -11.61
C GLU A 450 2.40 -10.48 -12.95
N GLN A 451 1.67 -11.24 -13.78
CA GLN A 451 2.09 -11.56 -15.14
C GLN A 451 1.67 -10.46 -16.12
N PHE A 452 2.53 -10.18 -17.08
CA PHE A 452 2.31 -9.16 -18.11
C PHE A 452 2.94 -9.59 -19.43
N ILE A 453 2.46 -9.01 -20.52
CA ILE A 453 2.98 -9.21 -21.86
C ILE A 453 3.78 -7.97 -22.27
N ILE A 454 4.93 -8.19 -22.88
CA ILE A 454 5.63 -7.17 -23.66
C ILE A 454 5.63 -7.57 -25.14
N GLU A 455 5.25 -6.64 -26.01
CA GLU A 455 5.20 -6.84 -27.46
C GLU A 455 6.29 -6.01 -28.13
N ARG A 456 7.02 -6.61 -29.08
CA ARG A 456 8.06 -5.99 -29.91
C ARG A 456 9.12 -5.21 -29.10
N PRO A 457 9.74 -5.79 -28.06
CA PRO A 457 10.89 -5.17 -27.42
C PRO A 457 12.13 -5.24 -28.34
N GLU A 458 13.12 -4.42 -28.04
CA GLU A 458 14.52 -4.73 -28.35
C GLU A 458 15.04 -5.71 -27.30
N ILE A 459 15.72 -6.76 -27.74
CA ILE A 459 16.27 -7.80 -26.86
C ILE A 459 17.79 -7.78 -26.99
N ALA A 460 18.48 -7.66 -25.86
CA ALA A 460 19.92 -7.81 -25.78
C ALA A 460 20.27 -8.95 -24.81
N ARG A 461 21.22 -9.80 -25.19
CA ARG A 461 21.78 -10.85 -24.33
C ARG A 461 23.27 -10.60 -24.15
N ASP A 462 23.75 -10.62 -22.92
CA ASP A 462 25.19 -10.57 -22.66
C ASP A 462 25.82 -11.96 -22.62
N GLY A 463 27.16 -12.02 -22.68
CA GLY A 463 27.92 -13.28 -22.62
C GLY A 463 27.84 -14.00 -21.26
N ARG A 464 27.11 -13.46 -20.27
CA ARG A 464 26.88 -14.04 -18.95
C ARG A 464 25.45 -14.59 -18.79
N GLY A 465 24.63 -14.53 -19.84
CA GLY A 465 23.25 -15.02 -19.82
C GLY A 465 22.26 -14.04 -19.20
N HIS A 466 22.62 -12.76 -19.06
CA HIS A 466 21.66 -11.71 -18.72
C HIS A 466 20.90 -11.26 -19.97
N VAL A 467 19.60 -11.08 -19.82
CA VAL A 467 18.70 -10.65 -20.89
C VAL A 467 18.09 -9.30 -20.52
N THR A 468 18.19 -8.33 -21.44
CA THR A 468 17.59 -7.00 -21.29
C THR A 468 16.56 -6.77 -22.39
N LEU A 469 15.38 -6.29 -21.98
CA LEU A 469 14.29 -5.90 -22.87
C LEU A 469 14.10 -4.39 -22.81
N SER A 470 14.13 -3.72 -23.97
CA SER A 470 14.02 -2.25 -24.05
C SER A 470 12.94 -1.82 -25.04
N PRO A 471 12.26 -0.68 -24.81
CA PRO A 471 11.32 -0.12 -25.78
C PRO A 471 12.01 0.38 -27.05
N ARG A 472 11.54 -0.08 -28.22
CA ARG A 472 12.00 0.35 -29.54
C ARG A 472 11.82 1.87 -29.75
N PRO A 473 12.78 2.56 -30.39
CA PRO A 473 12.57 3.90 -30.93
C PRO A 473 11.34 3.91 -31.85
N GLY A 474 10.39 4.83 -31.63
CA GLY A 474 9.18 4.95 -32.45
C GLY A 474 7.88 4.46 -31.81
N GLY A 475 7.91 3.92 -30.58
CA GLY A 475 6.69 3.67 -29.79
C GLY A 475 5.90 2.40 -30.17
N GLU A 476 6.54 1.47 -30.89
CA GLU A 476 5.93 0.20 -31.28
C GLU A 476 5.80 -0.78 -30.10
N THR A 477 6.71 -0.71 -29.14
CA THR A 477 6.72 -1.58 -27.97
C THR A 477 5.49 -1.30 -27.10
N ARG A 478 4.81 -2.36 -26.67
CA ARG A 478 3.65 -2.27 -25.77
C ARG A 478 3.85 -3.17 -24.57
N ILE A 479 3.41 -2.70 -23.40
CA ILE A 479 3.31 -3.53 -22.20
C ILE A 479 1.86 -3.51 -21.73
N ALA A 480 1.33 -4.69 -21.44
CA ALA A 480 -0.01 -4.85 -20.88
C ALA A 480 -0.01 -5.93 -19.80
N ALA A 481 -0.75 -5.72 -18.71
CA ALA A 481 -1.02 -6.78 -17.74
C ALA A 481 -1.80 -7.93 -18.42
N LEU A 482 -1.48 -9.18 -18.09
CA LEU A 482 -2.11 -10.35 -18.73
C LEU A 482 -3.62 -10.39 -18.47
N THR A 483 -4.02 -10.06 -17.24
CA THR A 483 -5.43 -9.89 -16.86
C THR A 483 -5.71 -8.40 -16.72
N PRO A 484 -6.23 -7.73 -17.77
CA PRO A 484 -6.54 -6.31 -17.69
C PRO A 484 -7.61 -6.08 -16.62
N ARG A 485 -7.34 -5.15 -15.69
CA ARG A 485 -8.35 -4.71 -14.71
C ARG A 485 -9.46 -4.02 -15.48
N GLN A 486 -10.66 -4.59 -15.49
CA GLN A 486 -11.79 -3.95 -16.15
C GLN A 486 -12.11 -2.63 -15.45
N PRO A 487 -12.45 -1.56 -16.19
CA PRO A 487 -12.85 -0.29 -15.60
C PRO A 487 -14.11 -0.52 -14.77
N ASN A 488 -13.96 -0.41 -13.45
CA ASN A 488 -15.06 -0.59 -12.54
C ASN A 488 -15.77 0.75 -12.29
N ARG A 489 -17.06 0.79 -12.61
CA ARG A 489 -17.94 1.97 -12.49
C ARG A 489 -18.96 1.84 -11.34
N ALA A 490 -18.84 0.84 -10.44
CA ALA A 490 -19.78 0.66 -9.34
C ALA A 490 -19.70 1.78 -8.31
N PHE A 491 -20.87 2.23 -7.87
CA PHE A 491 -21.09 3.08 -6.71
C PHE A 491 -21.55 2.21 -5.54
N LEU A 492 -21.51 2.77 -4.32
CA LEU A 492 -22.04 2.05 -3.15
C LEU A 492 -23.53 1.77 -3.37
N PRO A 493 -24.03 0.57 -2.98
CA PRO A 493 -25.43 0.21 -3.18
C PRO A 493 -26.38 1.08 -2.36
N ARG A 494 -25.93 1.58 -1.21
CA ARG A 494 -26.69 2.44 -0.28
C ARG A 494 -25.76 3.20 0.65
N TYR A 495 -26.30 4.18 1.36
CA TYR A 495 -25.60 4.94 2.40
C TYR A 495 -26.40 4.89 3.71
N ASP A 496 -26.31 3.77 4.43
CA ASP A 496 -27.01 3.57 5.69
C ASP A 496 -26.14 3.94 6.90
N GLY A 497 -26.66 3.71 8.12
CA GLY A 497 -25.92 3.99 9.35
C GLY A 497 -24.61 3.21 9.48
N ARG A 498 -24.50 2.02 8.88
CA ARG A 498 -23.27 1.21 8.90
C ARG A 498 -22.23 1.82 7.96
N VAL A 499 -22.61 2.14 6.72
CA VAL A 499 -21.74 2.83 5.74
C VAL A 499 -21.28 4.17 6.30
N ARG A 500 -22.17 4.91 6.99
CA ARG A 500 -21.83 6.18 7.65
C ARG A 500 -20.70 6.02 8.68
N ARG A 501 -20.80 5.02 9.58
CA ARG A 501 -19.75 4.72 10.57
C ARG A 501 -18.44 4.30 9.89
N ALA A 502 -18.53 3.48 8.84
CA ALA A 502 -17.35 3.08 8.08
C ALA A 502 -16.65 4.26 7.43
N VAL A 503 -17.41 5.21 6.87
CA VAL A 503 -16.89 6.47 6.32
C VAL A 503 -16.18 7.31 7.38
N ASP A 504 -16.76 7.46 8.57
CA ASP A 504 -16.12 8.21 9.66
C ASP A 504 -14.80 7.60 10.08
N GLU A 505 -14.75 6.26 10.16
CA GLU A 505 -13.55 5.54 10.55
C GLU A 505 -12.48 5.58 9.45
N ILE A 506 -12.85 5.47 8.17
CA ILE A 506 -11.88 5.64 7.08
C ILE A 506 -11.41 7.10 6.99
N ALA A 507 -12.27 8.09 7.27
CA ALA A 507 -11.86 9.49 7.36
C ALA A 507 -10.90 9.73 8.53
N HIS A 508 -11.10 9.04 9.66
CA HIS A 508 -10.12 9.02 10.74
C HIS A 508 -8.77 8.49 10.25
N ARG A 509 -8.76 7.35 9.57
CA ARG A 509 -7.54 6.73 9.02
C ARG A 509 -6.83 7.59 7.99
N LEU A 510 -7.57 8.22 7.08
CA LEU A 510 -6.99 8.99 5.97
C LEU A 510 -6.65 10.43 6.34
N PHE A 511 -7.47 11.08 7.16
CA PHE A 511 -7.37 12.54 7.42
C PHE A 511 -7.06 12.87 8.90
N GLY A 512 -7.15 11.88 9.78
CA GLY A 512 -7.03 12.06 11.23
C GLY A 512 -8.32 12.54 11.91
N PHE A 513 -9.41 12.77 11.17
CA PHE A 513 -10.61 13.38 11.74
C PHE A 513 -11.28 12.50 12.79
N ALA A 514 -11.98 13.11 13.76
CA ALA A 514 -12.77 12.35 14.73
C ALA A 514 -14.04 11.77 14.10
N ALA A 515 -14.68 12.53 13.22
CA ALA A 515 -15.81 12.13 12.38
C ALA A 515 -15.99 13.17 11.26
N MET A 516 -16.69 12.79 10.19
CA MET A 516 -17.16 13.74 9.20
C MET A 516 -18.29 14.60 9.78
N ARG A 517 -18.40 15.83 9.31
CA ARG A 517 -19.44 16.78 9.73
C ARG A 517 -20.80 16.35 9.15
N PRO A 518 -21.93 16.67 9.80
CA PRO A 518 -23.26 16.29 9.30
C PRO A 518 -23.53 16.71 7.85
N PHE A 519 -23.13 17.91 7.44
CA PHE A 519 -23.32 18.35 6.06
C PHE A 519 -22.45 17.55 5.06
N GLN A 520 -21.27 17.08 5.47
CA GLN A 520 -20.41 16.28 4.61
C GLN A 520 -21.06 14.91 4.35
N HIS A 521 -21.69 14.29 5.35
CA HIS A 521 -22.45 13.06 5.14
C HIS A 521 -23.58 13.21 4.12
N ARG A 522 -24.31 14.33 4.14
CA ARG A 522 -25.36 14.61 3.14
C ARG A 522 -24.79 14.68 1.72
N ILE A 523 -23.58 15.21 1.56
CA ILE A 523 -22.87 15.23 0.28
C ILE A 523 -22.40 13.82 -0.09
N LEU A 524 -21.72 13.14 0.84
CA LEU A 524 -21.14 11.82 0.64
C LEU A 524 -22.20 10.76 0.33
N GLU A 525 -23.39 10.83 0.93
CA GLU A 525 -24.51 9.96 0.61
C GLU A 525 -24.83 10.00 -0.88
N ARG A 526 -25.00 11.20 -1.45
CA ARG A 526 -25.29 11.35 -2.89
C ARG A 526 -24.10 10.97 -3.74
N VAL A 527 -22.90 11.45 -3.38
CA VAL A 527 -21.69 11.20 -4.16
C VAL A 527 -21.39 9.70 -4.22
N LEU A 528 -21.27 9.03 -3.07
CA LEU A 528 -20.90 7.61 -3.01
C LEU A 528 -21.95 6.69 -3.63
N THR A 529 -23.22 7.10 -3.73
CA THR A 529 -24.30 6.38 -4.43
C THR A 529 -24.49 6.83 -5.89
N GLY A 530 -23.61 7.68 -6.42
CA GLY A 530 -23.52 7.99 -7.84
C GLY A 530 -24.46 9.08 -8.34
N GLN A 531 -24.88 9.97 -7.45
CA GLN A 531 -25.76 11.09 -7.76
C GLN A 531 -24.95 12.39 -7.88
N ASN A 532 -25.40 13.28 -8.76
CA ASN A 532 -24.81 14.62 -8.88
C ASN A 532 -25.25 15.51 -7.71
N ILE A 533 -24.45 16.52 -7.38
CA ILE A 533 -24.78 17.47 -6.31
C ILE A 533 -24.15 18.85 -6.53
N LEU A 534 -24.87 19.90 -6.13
CA LEU A 534 -24.32 21.22 -5.83
C LEU A 534 -24.35 21.42 -4.31
N ALA A 535 -23.19 21.57 -3.69
CA ALA A 535 -23.07 21.81 -2.25
C ALA A 535 -22.53 23.22 -1.97
N ILE A 536 -23.26 23.96 -1.14
CA ILE A 536 -22.92 25.31 -0.71
C ILE A 536 -22.57 25.25 0.78
N ALA A 537 -21.30 25.49 1.13
CA ALA A 537 -20.84 25.50 2.51
C ALA A 537 -19.64 26.44 2.69
N ALA A 538 -19.50 27.07 3.86
CA ALA A 538 -18.47 28.08 4.12
C ALA A 538 -17.03 27.65 3.72
N THR A 539 -16.17 28.62 3.41
CA THR A 539 -14.75 28.37 3.15
C THR A 539 -14.08 27.74 4.38
N GLY A 540 -13.15 26.81 4.17
CA GLY A 540 -12.51 26.07 5.26
C GLY A 540 -13.40 25.07 5.99
N SER A 541 -14.65 24.86 5.55
CA SER A 541 -15.58 23.94 6.22
C SER A 541 -15.27 22.44 6.00
N GLY A 542 -14.33 22.11 5.12
CA GLY A 542 -14.01 20.73 4.73
C GLY A 542 -14.76 20.21 3.49
N LYS A 543 -15.11 21.09 2.55
CA LYS A 543 -15.83 20.68 1.32
C LYS A 543 -15.01 19.71 0.46
N SER A 544 -13.70 19.90 0.39
CA SER A 544 -12.85 19.13 -0.52
C SER A 544 -12.74 17.66 -0.15
N GLU A 545 -12.84 17.32 1.14
CA GLU A 545 -12.88 15.94 1.60
C GLU A 545 -14.09 15.16 1.02
N CYS A 546 -15.13 15.87 0.58
CA CYS A 546 -16.29 15.26 -0.08
C CYS A 546 -16.04 14.81 -1.53
N TYR A 547 -14.89 15.16 -2.14
CA TYR A 547 -14.43 14.53 -3.40
C TYR A 547 -13.14 13.71 -3.21
N ILE A 548 -12.30 14.05 -2.23
CA ILE A 548 -11.07 13.29 -1.96
C ILE A 548 -11.41 11.90 -1.42
N LEU A 549 -12.32 11.81 -0.43
CA LEU A 549 -12.68 10.53 0.16
C LEU A 549 -13.32 9.59 -0.86
N PRO A 550 -14.35 9.99 -1.64
CA PRO A 550 -14.91 9.13 -2.68
C PRO A 550 -13.90 8.67 -3.74
N ALA A 551 -12.91 9.49 -4.08
CA ALA A 551 -11.85 9.11 -5.01
C ALA A 551 -10.95 7.99 -4.47
N MET A 552 -10.77 7.89 -3.14
CA MET A 552 -10.02 6.80 -2.51
C MET A 552 -10.88 5.54 -2.33
N LEU A 553 -12.19 5.70 -2.11
CA LEU A 553 -13.08 4.58 -1.82
C LEU A 553 -13.56 3.84 -3.08
N LEU A 554 -13.77 4.58 -4.16
CA LEU A 554 -14.38 4.05 -5.39
C LEU A 554 -13.33 3.80 -6.49
N PRO A 555 -13.61 2.86 -7.41
CA PRO A 555 -12.79 2.67 -8.58
C PRO A 555 -12.94 3.81 -9.61
N GLY A 556 -11.90 3.99 -10.42
CA GLY A 556 -11.80 5.06 -11.41
C GLY A 556 -11.11 6.33 -10.89
N VAL A 557 -11.14 7.36 -11.73
CA VAL A 557 -10.43 8.64 -11.54
C VAL A 557 -11.42 9.77 -11.28
N THR A 558 -11.10 10.65 -10.35
CA THR A 558 -11.80 11.91 -10.12
C THR A 558 -11.03 13.06 -10.73
N LEU A 559 -11.66 13.79 -11.65
CA LEU A 559 -11.13 15.04 -12.19
C LEU A 559 -11.61 16.19 -11.30
N VAL A 560 -10.68 17.02 -10.82
CA VAL A 560 -11.00 18.20 -10.02
C VAL A 560 -10.69 19.44 -10.86
N VAL A 561 -11.65 20.33 -11.04
CA VAL A 561 -11.48 21.59 -11.75
C VAL A 561 -11.41 22.70 -10.71
N SER A 562 -10.34 23.47 -10.72
CA SER A 562 -10.13 24.60 -9.81
C SER A 562 -9.70 25.83 -10.60
N PRO A 563 -10.20 27.04 -10.28
CA PRO A 563 -9.99 28.23 -11.11
C PRO A 563 -8.58 28.84 -10.96
N LEU A 564 -7.89 28.63 -9.84
CA LEU A 564 -6.64 29.30 -9.51
C LEU A 564 -5.47 28.32 -9.46
N LYS A 565 -4.41 28.58 -10.24
CA LYS A 565 -3.20 27.76 -10.25
C LYS A 565 -2.50 27.73 -8.89
N SER A 566 -2.42 28.87 -8.20
CA SER A 566 -1.85 28.98 -6.85
C SER A 566 -2.63 28.13 -5.85
N LEU A 567 -3.96 28.20 -5.89
CA LEU A 567 -4.83 27.38 -5.05
C LEU A 567 -4.63 25.88 -5.33
N MET A 568 -4.47 25.49 -6.59
CA MET A 568 -4.17 24.09 -6.94
C MET A 568 -2.82 23.63 -6.37
N ALA A 569 -1.77 24.47 -6.46
CA ALA A 569 -0.45 24.15 -5.91
C ALA A 569 -0.52 24.03 -4.37
N ASP A 570 -1.12 25.01 -3.70
CA ASP A 570 -1.28 24.99 -2.24
C ASP A 570 -2.10 23.79 -1.76
N GLN A 571 -3.20 23.46 -2.45
CA GLN A 571 -4.01 22.28 -2.15
C GLN A 571 -3.22 20.98 -2.36
N TYR A 572 -2.36 20.93 -3.38
CA TYR A 572 -1.52 19.76 -3.63
C TYR A 572 -0.42 19.62 -2.57
N ASP A 573 0.37 20.67 -2.34
CA ASP A 573 1.53 20.61 -1.45
C ASP A 573 1.10 20.43 0.02
N GLN A 574 0.21 21.29 0.52
CA GLN A 574 -0.12 21.30 1.94
C GLN A 574 -1.11 20.19 2.32
N ARG A 575 -2.18 20.01 1.51
CA ARG A 575 -3.25 19.07 1.86
C ARG A 575 -2.97 17.66 1.34
N ILE A 576 -2.68 17.51 0.05
CA ILE A 576 -2.48 16.18 -0.55
C ILE A 576 -1.15 15.58 -0.12
N GLN A 577 -0.03 16.30 -0.26
CA GLN A 577 1.30 15.77 0.02
C GLN A 577 1.62 15.79 1.52
N GLU A 578 1.59 16.97 2.16
CA GLU A 578 2.05 17.08 3.55
C GLU A 578 1.08 16.48 4.58
N ARG A 579 -0.21 16.76 4.45
CA ARG A 579 -1.22 16.34 5.44
C ARG A 579 -1.72 14.92 5.23
N TYR A 580 -2.05 14.54 3.99
CA TYR A 580 -2.70 13.25 3.70
C TYR A 580 -1.78 12.21 3.07
N GLY A 581 -0.61 12.59 2.52
CA GLY A 581 0.31 11.65 1.89
C GLY A 581 -0.19 11.00 0.59
N LEU A 582 -1.08 11.67 -0.14
CA LEU A 582 -1.78 11.15 -1.32
C LEU A 582 -1.17 11.59 -2.67
N ASP A 583 0.03 12.17 -2.66
CA ASP A 583 0.74 12.68 -3.85
C ASP A 583 1.13 11.58 -4.87
N GLY A 584 1.17 10.32 -4.47
CA GLY A 584 1.39 9.17 -5.37
C GLY A 584 0.16 8.77 -6.17
N LEU A 585 -1.03 9.16 -5.71
CA LEU A 585 -2.33 8.94 -6.37
C LEU A 585 -2.93 10.22 -6.94
N THR A 586 -2.21 11.34 -6.83
CA THR A 586 -2.72 12.65 -7.21
C THR A 586 -1.75 13.33 -8.16
N THR A 587 -2.28 14.05 -9.14
CA THR A 587 -1.47 14.97 -9.94
C THR A 587 -2.26 16.21 -10.33
N TYR A 588 -1.60 17.16 -10.99
CA TYR A 588 -2.23 18.36 -11.52
C TYR A 588 -1.76 18.66 -12.94
N ILE A 589 -2.64 19.24 -13.75
CA ILE A 589 -2.42 19.66 -15.13
C ILE A 589 -2.86 21.12 -15.25
N ASN A 590 -1.88 22.04 -15.30
CA ASN A 590 -2.13 23.47 -15.44
C ASN A 590 -1.22 24.09 -16.51
N GLY A 591 -1.28 25.42 -16.66
CA GLY A 591 -0.47 26.13 -17.65
C GLY A 591 1.03 26.16 -17.35
N ASP A 592 1.43 25.96 -16.09
CA ASP A 592 2.82 26.12 -15.61
C ASP A 592 3.61 24.81 -15.71
N VAL A 593 2.93 23.66 -15.83
CA VAL A 593 3.58 22.37 -16.07
C VAL A 593 4.19 22.33 -17.48
N PRO A 594 5.49 22.10 -17.65
CA PRO A 594 6.12 21.98 -18.97
C PRO A 594 5.44 20.92 -19.86
N PHE A 595 5.54 21.08 -21.19
CA PHE A 595 4.81 20.21 -22.12
C PHE A 595 5.17 18.71 -21.95
N GLY A 596 6.46 18.37 -21.86
CA GLY A 596 6.91 16.98 -21.67
C GLY A 596 6.38 16.36 -20.37
N ASP A 597 6.46 17.10 -19.24
CA ASP A 597 5.92 16.65 -17.96
C ASP A 597 4.40 16.46 -18.00
N ARG A 598 3.70 17.34 -18.74
CA ARG A 598 2.25 17.26 -18.92
C ARG A 598 1.85 16.02 -19.69
N GLU A 599 2.56 15.72 -20.77
CA GLU A 599 2.36 14.51 -21.57
C GLU A 599 2.62 13.25 -20.74
N ALA A 600 3.72 13.20 -19.99
CA ALA A 600 4.04 12.12 -19.07
C ALA A 600 2.95 11.91 -18.00
N ARG A 601 2.49 12.98 -17.35
CA ARG A 601 1.39 12.93 -16.37
C ARG A 601 0.11 12.42 -17.00
N LEU A 602 -0.28 12.93 -18.18
CA LEU A 602 -1.48 12.49 -18.89
C LEU A 602 -1.40 11.02 -19.34
N LYS A 603 -0.22 10.54 -19.73
CA LYS A 603 -0.01 9.12 -20.03
C LYS A 603 -0.23 8.26 -18.78
N ARG A 604 0.25 8.72 -17.63
CA ARG A 604 0.01 8.04 -16.34
C ARG A 604 -1.45 8.10 -15.88
N VAL A 605 -2.19 9.15 -16.23
CA VAL A 605 -3.67 9.19 -16.06
C VAL A 605 -4.33 8.10 -16.90
N GLU A 606 -3.94 7.95 -18.17
CA GLU A 606 -4.46 6.89 -19.06
C GLU A 606 -4.18 5.49 -18.52
N LEU A 607 -3.03 5.28 -17.90
CA LEU A 607 -2.60 3.99 -17.33
C LEU A 607 -3.17 3.70 -15.93
N GLY A 608 -3.86 4.66 -15.28
CA GLY A 608 -4.48 4.44 -13.97
C GLY A 608 -3.59 4.64 -12.75
N PHE A 609 -2.52 5.42 -12.85
CA PHE A 609 -1.65 5.72 -11.71
C PHE A 609 -2.28 6.68 -10.69
N PHE A 610 -3.33 7.41 -11.06
CA PHE A 610 -3.91 8.47 -10.24
C PHE A 610 -5.38 8.21 -9.96
N LYS A 611 -5.82 8.52 -8.74
CA LYS A 611 -7.22 8.58 -8.32
C LYS A 611 -7.78 10.00 -8.38
N LEU A 612 -6.91 11.02 -8.29
CA LEU A 612 -7.26 12.44 -8.33
C LEU A 612 -6.40 13.19 -9.33
N VAL A 613 -7.03 13.98 -10.20
CA VAL A 613 -6.30 14.81 -11.17
C VAL A 613 -6.89 16.21 -11.19
N TYR A 614 -6.10 17.20 -10.75
CA TYR A 614 -6.53 18.60 -10.79
C TYR A 614 -6.27 19.21 -12.16
N PHE A 615 -7.20 20.01 -12.65
CA PHE A 615 -7.11 20.75 -13.90
C PHE A 615 -7.50 22.20 -13.69
N THR A 616 -6.85 23.11 -14.42
CA THR A 616 -7.48 24.40 -14.71
C THR A 616 -8.55 24.21 -15.78
N PRO A 617 -9.64 25.00 -15.77
CA PRO A 617 -10.71 24.84 -16.76
C PRO A 617 -10.18 24.98 -18.20
N GLU A 618 -9.21 25.86 -18.45
CA GLU A 618 -8.60 26.08 -19.78
C GLU A 618 -7.87 24.84 -20.33
N GLN A 619 -7.30 24.00 -19.47
CA GLN A 619 -6.66 22.76 -19.93
C GLN A 619 -7.69 21.76 -20.44
N LEU A 620 -8.82 21.59 -19.76
CA LEU A 620 -9.87 20.67 -20.20
C LEU A 620 -10.58 21.12 -21.50
N GLN A 621 -10.44 22.39 -21.89
CA GLN A 621 -10.91 22.87 -23.19
C GLN A 621 -10.05 22.40 -24.37
N ARG A 622 -8.85 21.89 -24.13
CA ARG A 622 -7.97 21.41 -25.21
C ARG A 622 -8.42 20.04 -25.71
N ARG A 623 -8.66 19.92 -27.02
CA ARG A 623 -9.15 18.68 -27.66
C ARG A 623 -8.24 17.48 -27.37
N TRP A 624 -6.94 17.63 -27.56
CA TRP A 624 -5.98 16.54 -27.35
C TRP A 624 -5.95 16.02 -25.90
N ILE A 625 -6.22 16.87 -24.90
CA ILE A 625 -6.38 16.45 -23.50
C ILE A 625 -7.64 15.60 -23.35
N ARG A 626 -8.77 16.03 -23.94
CA ARG A 626 -10.02 15.24 -23.92
C ARG A 626 -9.88 13.92 -24.66
N ASP A 627 -9.10 13.86 -25.73
CA ASP A 627 -8.82 12.62 -26.45
C ASP A 627 -8.06 11.61 -25.56
N ILE A 628 -7.15 12.10 -24.72
CA ILE A 628 -6.47 11.26 -23.70
C ILE A 628 -7.45 10.86 -22.60
N LEU A 629 -8.24 11.79 -22.08
CA LEU A 629 -9.23 11.49 -21.05
C LEU A 629 -10.27 10.47 -21.52
N ARG A 630 -10.66 10.48 -22.80
CA ARG A 630 -11.54 9.46 -23.38
C ARG A 630 -10.90 8.07 -23.34
N ARG A 631 -9.60 7.96 -23.63
CA ARG A 631 -8.87 6.69 -23.50
C ARG A 631 -8.71 6.28 -22.04
N ALA A 632 -8.47 7.23 -21.14
CA ALA A 632 -8.46 6.98 -19.70
C ALA A 632 -9.84 6.49 -19.19
N ASP A 633 -10.94 7.08 -19.66
CA ASP A 633 -12.29 6.64 -19.30
C ASP A 633 -12.58 5.21 -19.77
N ALA A 634 -12.10 4.84 -20.96
CA ALA A 634 -12.20 3.49 -21.47
C ALA A 634 -11.32 2.48 -20.71
N ALA A 635 -10.12 2.89 -20.29
CA ALA A 635 -9.16 2.01 -19.63
C ALA A 635 -9.44 1.84 -18.13
N VAL A 636 -9.70 2.94 -17.42
CA VAL A 636 -9.76 2.97 -15.94
C VAL A 636 -11.07 3.55 -15.40
N GLY A 637 -11.81 4.30 -16.21
CA GLY A 637 -13.07 4.94 -15.83
C GLY A 637 -12.86 6.32 -15.20
N ILE A 638 -13.47 7.35 -15.77
CA ILE A 638 -13.56 8.69 -15.18
C ILE A 638 -14.88 8.77 -14.42
N ARG A 639 -14.77 8.89 -13.11
CA ARG A 639 -15.89 8.75 -12.20
C ARG A 639 -16.61 10.07 -11.94
N TYR A 640 -15.83 11.05 -11.52
CA TYR A 640 -16.34 12.34 -11.08
C TYR A 640 -15.67 13.48 -11.82
N LEU A 641 -16.44 14.53 -12.04
CA LEU A 641 -15.97 15.88 -12.30
C LEU A 641 -16.35 16.74 -11.10
N ALA A 642 -15.38 16.96 -10.21
CA ALA A 642 -15.52 17.87 -9.09
C ALA A 642 -15.19 19.29 -9.57
N LEU A 643 -16.13 20.22 -9.39
CA LEU A 643 -15.99 21.64 -9.73
C LEU A 643 -15.82 22.41 -8.42
N ASP A 644 -14.58 22.75 -8.09
CA ASP A 644 -14.26 23.60 -6.94
C ASP A 644 -14.50 25.06 -7.32
N GLU A 645 -15.03 25.84 -6.38
CA GLU A 645 -15.53 27.19 -6.63
C GLU A 645 -16.51 27.28 -7.81
N ALA A 646 -17.54 26.43 -7.78
CA ALA A 646 -18.56 26.33 -8.83
C ALA A 646 -19.31 27.65 -9.11
N HIS A 647 -19.25 28.66 -8.23
CA HIS A 647 -19.80 29.99 -8.51
C HIS A 647 -19.15 30.67 -9.72
N CYS A 648 -17.91 30.30 -10.08
CA CYS A 648 -17.21 30.82 -11.27
C CYS A 648 -17.90 30.47 -12.59
N ILE A 649 -18.83 29.51 -12.58
CA ILE A 649 -19.62 29.13 -13.76
C ILE A 649 -20.62 30.23 -14.13
N SER A 650 -21.17 30.91 -13.11
CA SER A 650 -22.25 31.87 -13.31
C SER A 650 -21.74 33.24 -13.72
N GLN A 651 -22.40 33.86 -14.70
CA GLN A 651 -22.11 35.24 -15.12
C GLN A 651 -22.47 36.27 -14.05
N TRP A 652 -23.34 35.89 -13.11
CA TRP A 652 -23.74 36.69 -11.96
C TRP A 652 -22.79 36.51 -10.77
N GLY A 653 -21.80 35.63 -10.89
CA GLY A 653 -20.75 35.42 -9.90
C GLY A 653 -19.67 36.49 -9.98
N HIS A 654 -19.11 36.86 -8.83
CA HIS A 654 -18.03 37.87 -8.73
C HIS A 654 -16.74 37.43 -9.44
N ASP A 655 -16.51 36.12 -9.58
CA ASP A 655 -15.33 35.53 -10.23
C ASP A 655 -15.70 34.70 -11.47
N PHE A 656 -16.63 35.21 -12.31
CA PHE A 656 -17.03 34.52 -13.54
C PHE A 656 -15.82 34.14 -14.42
N ARG A 657 -15.76 32.87 -14.82
CA ARG A 657 -14.70 32.28 -15.65
C ARG A 657 -15.33 31.59 -16.87
N PRO A 658 -15.30 32.23 -18.05
CA PRO A 658 -15.88 31.66 -19.28
C PRO A 658 -15.40 30.25 -19.61
N ALA A 659 -14.20 29.88 -19.13
CA ALA A 659 -13.60 28.58 -19.37
C ALA A 659 -14.42 27.40 -18.81
N TYR A 660 -15.26 27.65 -17.80
CA TYR A 660 -16.16 26.65 -17.21
C TYR A 660 -17.41 26.36 -18.06
N LEU A 661 -17.84 27.31 -18.90
CA LEU A 661 -19.05 27.14 -19.70
C LEU A 661 -18.93 25.97 -20.67
N ASN A 662 -20.00 25.20 -20.74
CA ASN A 662 -20.17 23.97 -21.51
C ASN A 662 -19.15 22.87 -21.18
N LEU A 663 -18.43 22.95 -20.06
CA LEU A 663 -17.38 21.98 -19.74
C LEU A 663 -17.92 20.55 -19.63
N VAL A 664 -19.00 20.37 -18.86
CA VAL A 664 -19.68 19.06 -18.71
C VAL A 664 -20.20 18.57 -20.05
N ARG A 665 -20.85 19.46 -20.82
CA ARG A 665 -21.38 19.16 -22.16
C ARG A 665 -20.27 18.68 -23.11
N ARG A 666 -19.14 19.40 -23.17
CA ARG A 666 -18.00 19.03 -24.03
C ARG A 666 -17.41 17.68 -23.65
N LEU A 667 -17.34 17.34 -22.37
CA LEU A 667 -16.88 16.02 -21.93
C LEU A 667 -17.85 14.92 -22.39
N ARG A 668 -19.16 15.13 -22.22
CA ARG A 668 -20.21 14.20 -22.71
C ARG A 668 -20.17 14.03 -24.23
N GLU A 669 -20.02 15.10 -24.98
CA GLU A 669 -19.85 15.07 -26.45
C GLU A 669 -18.56 14.33 -26.88
N HIS A 670 -17.55 14.24 -26.01
CA HIS A 670 -16.35 13.43 -26.24
C HIS A 670 -16.49 11.99 -25.69
N GLY A 671 -17.69 11.57 -25.30
CA GLY A 671 -17.99 10.22 -24.80
C GLY A 671 -17.59 9.97 -23.35
N ILE A 672 -17.39 11.02 -22.55
CA ILE A 672 -17.02 10.92 -21.13
C ILE A 672 -18.21 11.40 -20.30
N GLU A 673 -18.76 10.52 -19.45
CA GLU A 673 -19.97 10.80 -18.65
C GLU A 673 -19.70 10.78 -17.14
N PRO A 674 -18.99 11.78 -16.58
CA PRO A 674 -18.70 11.82 -15.17
C PRO A 674 -19.93 12.29 -14.36
N ARG A 675 -20.03 11.83 -13.11
CA ARG A 675 -20.93 12.43 -12.12
C ARG A 675 -20.37 13.76 -11.63
N VAL A 676 -21.23 14.75 -11.43
CA VAL A 676 -20.81 16.12 -11.13
C VAL A 676 -20.90 16.37 -9.62
N ILE A 677 -19.79 16.86 -9.05
CA ILE A 677 -19.72 17.35 -7.66
C ILE A 677 -19.37 18.83 -7.72
N ALA A 678 -20.37 19.71 -7.67
CA ALA A 678 -20.16 21.15 -7.66
C ALA A 678 -20.08 21.65 -6.22
N LEU A 679 -19.01 22.36 -5.86
CA LEU A 679 -18.76 22.84 -4.51
C LEU A 679 -18.49 24.34 -4.53
N THR A 680 -19.11 25.09 -3.63
CA THR A 680 -18.77 26.50 -3.45
C THR A 680 -19.10 27.02 -2.06
N ALA A 681 -18.49 28.14 -1.65
CA ALA A 681 -18.88 28.85 -0.44
C ALA A 681 -20.02 29.84 -0.63
N THR A 682 -20.13 30.43 -1.83
CA THR A 682 -21.00 31.58 -2.09
C THR A 682 -21.83 31.33 -3.34
N ALA A 683 -23.14 31.17 -3.18
CA ALA A 683 -24.08 31.08 -4.29
C ALA A 683 -25.40 31.75 -3.91
N SER A 684 -25.55 33.01 -4.30
CA SER A 684 -26.83 33.72 -4.21
C SER A 684 -27.90 32.98 -5.03
N PRO A 685 -29.20 33.18 -4.79
CA PRO A 685 -30.25 32.46 -5.53
C PRO A 685 -30.12 32.53 -7.07
N PRO A 686 -29.75 33.68 -7.70
CA PRO A 686 -29.47 33.74 -9.13
C PRO A 686 -28.26 32.90 -9.55
N VAL A 687 -27.14 33.00 -8.82
CA VAL A 687 -25.92 32.21 -9.09
C VAL A 687 -26.22 30.72 -8.98
N ARG A 688 -26.95 30.30 -7.94
CA ARG A 688 -27.34 28.89 -7.77
C ARG A 688 -28.20 28.39 -8.93
N ALA A 689 -29.18 29.18 -9.36
CA ALA A 689 -30.04 28.82 -10.48
C ALA A 689 -29.25 28.64 -11.78
N ASP A 690 -28.34 29.57 -12.05
CA ASP A 690 -27.47 29.57 -13.24
C ASP A 690 -26.50 28.37 -13.24
N VAL A 691 -25.84 28.10 -12.10
CA VAL A 691 -24.99 26.92 -11.91
C VAL A 691 -25.78 25.61 -12.10
N CYS A 692 -26.97 25.51 -11.51
CA CYS A 692 -27.83 24.34 -11.68
C CYS A 692 -28.25 24.14 -13.13
N LEU A 693 -28.60 25.21 -13.85
CA LEU A 693 -28.96 25.15 -15.26
C LEU A 693 -27.79 24.63 -16.11
N GLU A 694 -26.61 25.23 -15.96
CA GLU A 694 -25.41 24.88 -16.73
C GLU A 694 -24.96 23.43 -16.49
N LEU A 695 -25.14 22.93 -15.27
CA LEU A 695 -24.73 21.58 -14.89
C LEU A 695 -25.84 20.52 -15.06
N GLY A 696 -27.06 20.93 -15.41
CA GLY A 696 -28.23 20.06 -15.50
C GLY A 696 -28.64 19.46 -14.16
N LEU A 697 -28.63 20.27 -13.09
CA LEU A 697 -29.00 19.89 -11.73
C LEU A 697 -30.37 20.46 -11.35
N GLU A 698 -31.07 19.80 -10.45
CA GLU A 698 -32.29 20.33 -9.85
C GLU A 698 -31.97 21.50 -8.91
N ASN A 699 -32.63 22.65 -9.08
CA ASN A 699 -32.48 23.82 -8.21
C ASN A 699 -33.40 23.75 -6.97
N ARG A 700 -33.61 22.55 -6.44
CA ARG A 700 -34.37 22.32 -5.21
C ARG A 700 -33.40 21.93 -4.09
N PRO A 701 -33.39 22.64 -2.96
CA PRO A 701 -32.63 22.21 -1.79
C PRO A 701 -33.07 20.82 -1.34
N ILE A 702 -32.07 19.98 -1.03
CA ILE A 702 -32.24 18.65 -0.47
C ILE A 702 -32.51 18.78 1.03
#